data_AF-A0A1R4JHZ5-F1
#
_entry.id   AF-A0A1R4JHZ5-F1
#
_cell.length_a   1.000
_cell.length_b   1.000
_cell.length_c   1.000
_cell.angle_alpha   90.00
_cell.angle_beta   90.00
_cell.angle_gamma   90.00
#
_symmetry.space_group_name_H-M   'P 1'
#
loop_
_entity.id
_entity.type
_entity.pdbx_description
1 polymer ?
#
loop_
_entity_poly.entity_id
_entity_poly.type
_entity_poly.pdbx_seq_one_letter_code
_entity_poly.pdbx_strand_id
1 'polypeptide(L)'
;MSHPMQRRRRLLGVTTAVALALSGATAAGAAPGNAPSATEQAVHHVTGTPAERTTPASFEDGAYIVVLAQDPVASYTGGLPGLAATKPAAGSAQKLDAASPAAKKYAQHLTAAQNSTMQRAGLPTSKVHTRYTTALNGFAGTFTGREAAALATDPNVLAVVPNEIRQLDTVSSPDVLGLRGPGGVWEGLVGADGDPAEIGKGVVVGIVDSGIIPDSPSFTDAGHQAPPADWKGSCQTADAEMFPADSCNDKLIGAKYFVNGFGSTRLADDESLSPYDAGGHGTHTASTAAGNHGVTATVDGIERGEISGMAPGAHVAAYKACWEGLTSGGCSTIDTVAAIDAAVADGVDVINYSISGSRTEIMDPVELAFLNAASAGVFVAASSGNSGPTASTTAHASPWITTVAASTHAVYEQTLVTGDGERYIGASIMRPLEEETPMAYARDLVAAGADPAKAALCIADTLDPAKTEGKLVVCDRGESGRAEKSFVVEAAGGVGMVLVNVSEAEGLNADVHAIPTVHLPSSDREAVVAYASSEGATGRILGTNTGSATQTPLVAAFSSRGPSLAAESDLLKPDISAPGVDVLAAYSPNRGGEDFAYSSGTSMSSPHIAGLAALVKQGRPDFSPMQIKSAMMTTAGDHAEETSPFAEGAGFVDPTRMMNPGLTFDSDRGDWYDFLAGQGVVYSDTGNPVSDTPIDASDLNVPSLAIGELFGTQTVKRTLTAVDGGGTWTASVEGASGLDVSVSPASFTVANAQAQDVQVTVAAGSAAPGEWAAAHIVWTSSDGQTVRMPVVAQPGVADAPDLIEGHTTDETLDLPVLSGVNGALETRVRGLVRVDESTGEAPEQALFDAHDERLTAHDFAYPRGYPNVRIEAETAGDVEADLDIYVMSSWSSYPVARSTTRGTGAEVYNGPIFSSAPEHRIYVVAKGSTDAMIPYTLRVSFPAEEDTGVLAFDPSSATVTAGQTHTFTGTLNTDGESAYNGFVDVLYNGRVVDTTAVRIHNGEKEPADPEDPVDPTDPDICEVEDFTDVAPSSPFYSAVTWMRCAGITQGYTDNTFRAHHDISRAESVAFLYRYLDPEHEAPATSPFRDVRRDRNFFDAITWAAENGVTSGYVNGTFRPYQMVNRQEFASFVFRAVGDPDYVPPTYAVFPDMPTHNSHFKAVMWLYEQGIIMGQADGTYGSRTEIQRGDVARIMQRMDYRLQD
;
A
#
# COMPACT_ATOMS: atom_id res chain seq x y z
N MET A 1 5.68 -45.21 30.87
CA MET A 1 4.69 -46.27 31.17
C MET A 1 3.31 -45.64 31.28
N SER A 2 2.23 -46.38 30.99
CA SER A 2 0.87 -46.15 31.51
C SER A 2 0.13 -44.82 31.19
N HIS A 3 -0.27 -44.68 29.92
CA HIS A 3 -1.65 -44.45 29.40
C HIS A 3 -2.83 -43.84 30.22
N PRO A 4 -3.90 -43.33 29.55
CA PRO A 4 -4.55 -42.05 29.88
C PRO A 4 -6.06 -42.12 30.23
N MET A 5 -6.77 -40.97 30.24
CA MET A 5 -8.25 -40.93 30.13
C MET A 5 -8.83 -39.60 29.58
N GLN A 6 -10.11 -39.61 29.17
CA GLN A 6 -10.80 -38.51 28.44
C GLN A 6 -12.08 -37.96 29.14
N ARG A 7 -12.45 -36.72 28.75
CA ARG A 7 -13.76 -36.03 28.74
C ARG A 7 -15.03 -36.74 29.30
N ARG A 8 -15.79 -36.02 30.14
CA ARG A 8 -17.29 -35.89 30.12
C ARG A 8 -17.67 -34.47 30.59
N ARG A 9 -18.51 -33.67 29.89
CA ARG A 9 -19.96 -33.75 29.58
C ARG A 9 -20.92 -33.65 30.79
N ARG A 10 -21.77 -32.60 30.79
CA ARG A 10 -23.14 -32.56 31.37
C ARG A 10 -24.07 -31.75 30.46
N LEU A 11 -25.39 -31.96 30.60
CA LEU A 11 -26.42 -31.56 29.62
C LEU A 11 -27.81 -31.56 30.31
N LEU A 12 -28.63 -30.53 30.07
CA LEU A 12 -30.07 -30.39 30.42
C LEU A 12 -30.64 -29.18 29.62
N GLY A 13 -31.87 -29.16 29.08
CA GLY A 13 -32.84 -30.24 28.86
C GLY A 13 -34.30 -29.83 29.13
N VAL A 14 -35.08 -29.48 28.10
CA VAL A 14 -36.55 -29.24 28.15
C VAL A 14 -37.24 -29.77 26.88
N THR A 15 -38.43 -30.35 27.01
CA THR A 15 -39.29 -30.88 25.91
C THR A 15 -40.63 -30.12 25.86
N THR A 16 -41.45 -30.15 24.79
CA THR A 16 -42.50 -31.16 24.43
C THR A 16 -43.29 -30.52 23.25
N ALA A 17 -43.58 -31.09 22.06
CA ALA A 17 -44.26 -32.34 21.62
C ALA A 17 -45.82 -32.32 21.86
N VAL A 18 -46.74 -33.01 21.15
CA VAL A 18 -46.74 -34.09 20.11
C VAL A 18 -47.97 -33.92 19.18
N ALA A 19 -47.88 -34.14 17.84
CA ALA A 19 -49.05 -34.52 17.00
C ALA A 19 -48.68 -35.18 15.63
N LEU A 20 -49.25 -36.36 15.34
CA LEU A 20 -49.25 -37.04 14.01
C LEU A 20 -50.68 -37.44 13.64
N ALA A 21 -50.92 -37.75 12.35
CA ALA A 21 -51.97 -38.68 11.91
C ALA A 21 -51.44 -39.59 10.79
N LEU A 22 -51.90 -40.86 10.74
CA LEU A 22 -51.31 -41.94 9.92
C LEU A 22 -52.38 -42.76 9.16
N SER A 23 -52.03 -43.23 7.96
CA SER A 23 -52.46 -44.51 7.31
C SER A 23 -51.84 -44.58 5.90
N GLY A 24 -51.42 -45.71 5.31
CA GLY A 24 -51.42 -47.12 5.72
C GLY A 24 -52.55 -47.94 5.09
N ALA A 25 -52.36 -49.13 4.50
CA ALA A 25 -51.13 -49.88 4.13
C ALA A 25 -51.49 -51.07 3.19
N THR A 26 -50.51 -51.66 2.48
CA THR A 26 -50.55 -53.01 1.80
C THR A 26 -51.59 -53.27 0.68
N ALA A 27 -51.54 -54.33 -0.15
CA ALA A 27 -50.42 -55.02 -0.84
C ALA A 27 -50.96 -56.07 -1.87
N ALA A 28 -50.16 -56.36 -2.93
CA ALA A 28 -50.18 -57.55 -3.81
C ALA A 28 -51.40 -57.85 -4.74
N GLY A 29 -51.16 -58.55 -5.86
CA GLY A 29 -52.17 -59.45 -6.48
C GLY A 29 -52.43 -59.43 -8.00
N ALA A 30 -51.47 -59.88 -8.83
CA ALA A 30 -51.62 -60.55 -10.15
C ALA A 30 -52.57 -60.04 -11.29
N ALA A 31 -52.09 -60.17 -12.54
CA ALA A 31 -52.85 -60.05 -13.81
C ALA A 31 -53.33 -61.46 -14.29
N PRO A 32 -53.99 -61.66 -15.47
CA PRO A 32 -54.36 -60.72 -16.54
C PRO A 32 -55.81 -60.85 -17.11
N GLY A 33 -56.17 -59.99 -18.08
CA GLY A 33 -57.42 -60.07 -18.88
C GLY A 33 -57.38 -59.15 -20.11
N ASN A 34 -58.09 -59.49 -21.20
CA ASN A 34 -57.95 -58.85 -22.52
C ASN A 34 -58.97 -57.72 -22.83
N ALA A 35 -58.57 -56.86 -23.78
CA ALA A 35 -59.35 -55.81 -24.47
C ALA A 35 -60.48 -56.40 -25.38
N PRO A 36 -61.35 -55.63 -26.10
CA PRO A 36 -61.29 -54.21 -26.54
C PRO A 36 -62.56 -53.39 -26.13
N SER A 37 -62.92 -52.18 -26.61
CA SER A 37 -62.65 -51.46 -27.88
C SER A 37 -62.89 -49.92 -27.76
N ALA A 38 -62.74 -49.18 -28.88
CA ALA A 38 -62.92 -47.72 -29.02
C ALA A 38 -64.41 -47.29 -28.89
N THR A 39 -64.81 -46.01 -28.75
CA THR A 39 -64.23 -44.74 -29.27
C THR A 39 -64.44 -43.51 -28.37
N GLU A 40 -63.47 -42.57 -28.45
CA GLU A 40 -63.65 -41.10 -28.44
C GLU A 40 -64.47 -40.42 -27.31
N GLN A 41 -63.78 -39.81 -26.34
CA GLN A 41 -64.16 -38.48 -25.80
C GLN A 41 -63.03 -37.78 -25.03
N ALA A 42 -63.15 -36.44 -24.94
CA ALA A 42 -62.46 -35.51 -24.03
C ALA A 42 -60.91 -35.52 -23.98
N VAL A 43 -60.29 -34.56 -24.68
CA VAL A 43 -59.00 -34.00 -24.27
C VAL A 43 -59.22 -33.21 -22.97
N HIS A 44 -58.40 -33.43 -21.94
CA HIS A 44 -58.45 -32.62 -20.73
C HIS A 44 -57.91 -31.21 -20.98
N HIS A 45 -58.75 -30.19 -20.77
CA HIS A 45 -58.25 -28.83 -20.57
C HIS A 45 -57.48 -28.73 -19.25
N VAL A 46 -56.24 -28.24 -19.30
CA VAL A 46 -55.55 -27.69 -18.13
C VAL A 46 -55.88 -26.21 -18.07
N THR A 47 -56.54 -25.78 -16.99
CA THR A 47 -56.92 -24.37 -16.78
C THR A 47 -55.77 -23.59 -16.14
N GLY A 48 -54.79 -23.21 -16.95
CA GLY A 48 -53.91 -22.08 -16.68
C GLY A 48 -54.31 -20.89 -17.56
N THR A 49 -54.12 -19.67 -17.09
CA THR A 49 -54.23 -18.47 -17.94
C THR A 49 -53.26 -18.63 -19.11
N PRO A 50 -53.64 -18.35 -20.37
CA PRO A 50 -52.69 -18.36 -21.47
C PRO A 50 -51.54 -17.39 -21.16
N ALA A 51 -50.31 -17.89 -21.22
CA ALA A 51 -49.15 -17.01 -21.26
C ALA A 51 -49.33 -16.07 -22.47
N GLU A 52 -49.21 -14.78 -22.23
CA GLU A 52 -49.46 -13.77 -23.26
C GLU A 52 -48.46 -13.98 -24.41
N ARG A 53 -48.97 -14.08 -25.65
CA ARG A 53 -48.10 -14.32 -26.81
C ARG A 53 -47.27 -13.07 -27.06
N THR A 54 -46.03 -13.07 -26.60
CA THR A 54 -44.99 -12.05 -26.87
C THR A 54 -44.51 -12.11 -28.33
N THR A 55 -45.46 -11.99 -29.25
CA THR A 55 -45.22 -11.88 -30.69
C THR A 55 -45.11 -10.38 -31.04
N PRO A 56 -43.98 -9.91 -31.61
CA PRO A 56 -43.83 -8.53 -32.05
C PRO A 56 -44.98 -8.07 -32.96
N ALA A 57 -45.38 -6.80 -32.84
CA ALA A 57 -46.46 -6.22 -33.66
C ALA A 57 -46.12 -6.16 -35.16
N SER A 58 -44.82 -6.21 -35.48
CA SER A 58 -44.25 -6.33 -36.82
C SER A 58 -42.94 -7.10 -36.76
N PHE A 59 -42.58 -7.76 -37.86
CA PHE A 59 -41.28 -8.39 -38.08
C PHE A 59 -40.62 -7.74 -39.30
N GLU A 60 -39.29 -7.84 -39.37
CA GLU A 60 -38.47 -7.30 -40.46
C GLU A 60 -37.85 -8.42 -41.31
N ASP A 61 -37.10 -8.07 -42.35
CA ASP A 61 -36.42 -9.04 -43.21
C ASP A 61 -35.07 -9.43 -42.57
N GLY A 62 -34.92 -10.69 -42.14
CA GLY A 62 -33.74 -11.12 -41.36
C GLY A 62 -33.65 -12.62 -41.13
N ALA A 63 -32.71 -13.03 -40.28
CA ALA A 63 -32.62 -14.40 -39.78
C ALA A 63 -33.44 -14.55 -38.48
N TYR A 64 -34.18 -15.65 -38.34
CA TYR A 64 -35.03 -15.93 -37.19
C TYR A 64 -34.93 -17.39 -36.75
N ILE A 65 -35.07 -17.62 -35.44
CA ILE A 65 -35.26 -18.91 -34.79
C ILE A 65 -36.75 -19.10 -34.51
N VAL A 66 -37.34 -20.16 -35.07
CA VAL A 66 -38.73 -20.56 -34.88
C VAL A 66 -38.80 -21.69 -33.86
N VAL A 67 -39.39 -21.44 -32.70
CA VAL A 67 -39.49 -22.39 -31.57
C VAL A 67 -40.85 -23.09 -31.60
N LEU A 68 -40.88 -24.42 -31.47
CA LEU A 68 -42.09 -25.23 -31.54
C LEU A 68 -42.52 -25.79 -30.17
N ALA A 69 -43.82 -26.00 -29.99
CA ALA A 69 -44.46 -26.31 -28.72
C ALA A 69 -44.35 -27.77 -28.22
N GLN A 70 -43.76 -28.68 -29.01
CA GLN A 70 -43.50 -30.06 -28.56
C GLN A 70 -42.14 -30.13 -27.84
N ASP A 71 -42.05 -30.93 -26.78
CA ASP A 71 -40.81 -31.14 -26.03
C ASP A 71 -39.60 -31.47 -26.93
N PRO A 72 -38.39 -30.96 -26.63
CA PRO A 72 -37.16 -31.46 -27.22
C PRO A 72 -36.80 -32.85 -26.68
N VAL A 73 -35.91 -33.57 -27.36
CA VAL A 73 -35.48 -34.94 -27.01
C VAL A 73 -34.98 -35.04 -25.55
N ALA A 74 -34.30 -34.00 -25.04
CA ALA A 74 -33.83 -33.95 -23.65
C ALA A 74 -34.94 -33.91 -22.59
N SER A 75 -36.13 -33.40 -22.95
CA SER A 75 -37.25 -33.17 -22.02
C SER A 75 -38.44 -34.09 -22.24
N TYR A 76 -38.55 -34.72 -23.41
CA TYR A 76 -39.70 -35.56 -23.77
C TYR A 76 -39.86 -36.80 -22.88
N THR A 77 -40.97 -36.82 -22.12
CA THR A 77 -41.31 -37.85 -21.13
C THR A 77 -42.05 -39.07 -21.69
N GLY A 78 -42.26 -39.14 -23.02
CA GLY A 78 -43.03 -40.20 -23.67
C GLY A 78 -44.48 -39.79 -23.93
N GLY A 79 -45.32 -40.77 -24.26
CA GLY A 79 -46.78 -40.59 -24.42
C GLY A 79 -47.30 -40.50 -25.86
N LEU A 80 -46.46 -40.23 -26.86
CA LEU A 80 -46.87 -40.32 -28.26
C LEU A 80 -46.81 -41.79 -28.78
N PRO A 81 -47.82 -42.25 -29.54
CA PRO A 81 -47.85 -43.63 -30.05
C PRO A 81 -46.58 -44.04 -30.82
N GLY A 82 -45.91 -45.09 -30.34
CA GLY A 82 -44.71 -45.64 -30.96
C GLY A 82 -43.42 -44.83 -30.75
N LEU A 83 -43.43 -43.82 -29.88
CA LEU A 83 -42.25 -43.00 -29.52
C LEU A 83 -42.01 -43.09 -28.01
N ALA A 84 -40.97 -43.85 -27.62
CA ALA A 84 -40.56 -44.02 -26.22
C ALA A 84 -40.05 -42.70 -25.62
N ALA A 85 -40.13 -42.56 -24.30
CA ALA A 85 -39.53 -41.45 -23.56
C ALA A 85 -38.02 -41.36 -23.84
N THR A 86 -37.50 -40.13 -23.88
CA THR A 86 -36.08 -39.86 -24.14
C THR A 86 -35.42 -39.04 -23.04
N LYS A 87 -36.20 -38.29 -22.25
CA LYS A 87 -35.72 -37.69 -20.99
C LYS A 87 -35.23 -38.79 -20.03
N PRO A 88 -34.02 -38.67 -19.46
CA PRO A 88 -33.55 -39.57 -18.41
C PRO A 88 -34.47 -39.59 -17.19
N ALA A 89 -34.54 -40.72 -16.49
CA ALA A 89 -35.36 -40.85 -15.28
C ALA A 89 -34.81 -39.97 -14.16
N ALA A 90 -35.70 -39.29 -13.42
CA ALA A 90 -35.32 -38.46 -12.29
C ALA A 90 -34.58 -39.30 -11.22
N GLY A 91 -33.41 -38.82 -10.78
CA GLY A 91 -32.55 -39.55 -9.84
C GLY A 91 -31.73 -40.70 -10.45
N SER A 92 -31.73 -40.88 -11.79
CA SER A 92 -30.85 -41.85 -12.45
C SER A 92 -29.50 -41.23 -12.83
N ALA A 93 -28.41 -41.99 -12.72
CA ALA A 93 -27.07 -41.58 -13.13
C ALA A 93 -26.84 -41.63 -14.65
N GLN A 94 -27.88 -41.85 -15.46
CA GLN A 94 -27.79 -41.94 -16.91
C GLN A 94 -28.00 -40.56 -17.54
N LYS A 95 -26.99 -40.05 -18.26
CA LYS A 95 -27.14 -38.87 -19.12
C LYS A 95 -27.97 -39.20 -20.37
N LEU A 96 -28.45 -38.19 -21.08
CA LEU A 96 -29.20 -38.36 -22.33
C LEU A 96 -28.33 -39.02 -23.42
N ASP A 97 -28.68 -40.25 -23.83
CA ASP A 97 -28.15 -40.83 -25.08
C ASP A 97 -28.93 -40.30 -26.29
N ALA A 98 -28.44 -39.19 -26.85
CA ALA A 98 -28.95 -38.61 -28.10
C ALA A 98 -28.70 -39.50 -29.34
N ALA A 99 -27.78 -40.48 -29.25
CA ALA A 99 -27.53 -41.46 -30.29
C ALA A 99 -28.44 -42.70 -30.18
N SER A 100 -29.24 -42.83 -29.12
CA SER A 100 -30.15 -43.97 -28.91
C SER A 100 -31.20 -44.09 -30.04
N PRO A 101 -31.72 -45.30 -30.31
CA PRO A 101 -32.81 -45.49 -31.27
C PRO A 101 -34.08 -44.70 -30.90
N ALA A 102 -34.33 -44.48 -29.61
CA ALA A 102 -35.45 -43.68 -29.12
C ALA A 102 -35.25 -42.19 -29.45
N ALA A 103 -34.09 -41.62 -29.07
CA ALA A 103 -33.73 -40.23 -29.36
C ALA A 103 -33.76 -39.92 -30.86
N LYS A 104 -33.11 -40.76 -31.69
CA LYS A 104 -33.10 -40.61 -33.15
C LYS A 104 -34.50 -40.65 -33.76
N LYS A 105 -35.37 -41.56 -33.31
CA LYS A 105 -36.75 -41.67 -33.80
C LYS A 105 -37.62 -40.48 -33.36
N TYR A 106 -37.40 -39.95 -32.16
CA TYR A 106 -38.11 -38.75 -31.70
C TYR A 106 -37.64 -37.48 -32.41
N ALA A 107 -36.33 -37.30 -32.61
CA ALA A 107 -35.77 -36.20 -33.40
C ALA A 107 -36.29 -36.19 -34.86
N GLN A 108 -36.48 -37.37 -35.46
CA GLN A 108 -37.13 -37.50 -36.78
C GLN A 108 -38.60 -37.06 -36.75
N HIS A 109 -39.36 -37.38 -35.70
CA HIS A 109 -40.73 -36.91 -35.50
C HIS A 109 -40.79 -35.37 -35.37
N LEU A 110 -39.93 -34.78 -34.54
CA LEU A 110 -39.82 -33.32 -34.42
C LEU A 110 -39.45 -32.66 -35.76
N THR A 111 -38.50 -33.23 -36.50
CA THR A 111 -38.12 -32.74 -37.84
C THR A 111 -39.30 -32.74 -38.82
N ALA A 112 -40.17 -33.76 -38.76
CA ALA A 112 -41.38 -33.83 -39.57
C ALA A 112 -42.42 -32.77 -39.14
N ALA A 113 -42.58 -32.49 -37.84
CA ALA A 113 -43.44 -31.43 -37.34
C ALA A 113 -42.95 -30.03 -37.78
N GLN A 114 -41.64 -29.79 -37.72
CA GLN A 114 -41.00 -28.56 -38.21
C GLN A 114 -41.22 -28.35 -39.72
N ASN A 115 -41.04 -29.41 -40.53
CA ASN A 115 -41.35 -29.37 -41.97
C ASN A 115 -42.83 -29.08 -42.24
N SER A 116 -43.73 -29.62 -41.41
CA SER A 116 -45.17 -29.37 -41.52
C SER A 116 -45.51 -27.91 -41.19
N THR A 117 -44.79 -27.29 -40.26
CA THR A 117 -44.93 -25.86 -39.90
C THR A 117 -44.50 -24.96 -41.05
N MET A 118 -43.33 -25.22 -41.65
CA MET A 118 -42.89 -24.55 -42.88
C MET A 118 -43.93 -24.67 -44.01
N GLN A 119 -44.47 -25.87 -44.22
CA GLN A 119 -45.49 -26.11 -45.26
C GLN A 119 -46.80 -25.36 -44.98
N ARG A 120 -47.25 -25.26 -43.71
CA ARG A 120 -48.46 -24.50 -43.34
C ARG A 120 -48.28 -22.99 -43.49
N ALA A 121 -47.08 -22.47 -43.25
CA ALA A 121 -46.71 -21.08 -43.57
C ALA A 121 -46.50 -20.82 -45.08
N GLY A 122 -46.60 -21.85 -45.93
CA GLY A 122 -46.41 -21.75 -47.38
C GLY A 122 -44.94 -21.67 -47.84
N LEU A 123 -43.99 -21.97 -46.95
CA LEU A 123 -42.56 -21.73 -47.15
C LEU A 123 -41.81 -23.01 -47.55
N PRO A 124 -40.82 -22.93 -48.47
CA PRO A 124 -40.00 -24.08 -48.82
C PRO A 124 -39.02 -24.41 -47.71
N THR A 125 -38.86 -25.70 -47.38
CA THR A 125 -37.93 -26.17 -46.34
C THR A 125 -36.46 -25.85 -46.61
N SER A 126 -36.11 -25.43 -47.84
CA SER A 126 -34.79 -24.91 -48.21
C SER A 126 -34.47 -23.52 -47.64
N LYS A 127 -35.40 -22.84 -46.97
CA LYS A 127 -35.12 -21.64 -46.16
C LYS A 127 -34.62 -21.97 -44.74
N VAL A 128 -34.64 -23.24 -44.34
CA VAL A 128 -34.11 -23.68 -43.04
C VAL A 128 -32.62 -23.98 -43.16
N HIS A 129 -31.81 -23.21 -42.45
CA HIS A 129 -30.35 -23.40 -42.36
C HIS A 129 -30.00 -24.42 -41.27
N THR A 130 -30.63 -24.30 -40.11
CA THR A 130 -30.29 -25.07 -38.89
C THR A 130 -31.55 -25.65 -38.25
N ARG A 131 -31.43 -26.83 -37.61
CA ARG A 131 -32.54 -27.48 -36.90
C ARG A 131 -32.13 -27.86 -35.49
N TYR A 132 -33.06 -27.61 -34.56
CA TYR A 132 -32.93 -27.96 -33.16
C TYR A 132 -33.94 -29.06 -32.85
N THR A 133 -33.47 -30.17 -32.28
CA THR A 133 -34.33 -31.24 -31.77
C THR A 133 -33.89 -31.74 -30.38
N THR A 134 -32.62 -31.60 -30.03
CA THR A 134 -32.04 -32.22 -28.83
C THR A 134 -32.35 -31.47 -27.53
N ALA A 135 -31.90 -30.22 -27.40
CA ALA A 135 -32.13 -29.36 -26.22
C ALA A 135 -33.24 -28.32 -26.43
N LEU A 136 -33.49 -27.95 -27.68
CA LEU A 136 -34.57 -27.07 -28.15
C LEU A 136 -35.29 -27.77 -29.30
N ASN A 137 -36.59 -27.54 -29.47
CA ASN A 137 -37.35 -27.96 -30.65
C ASN A 137 -37.64 -26.73 -31.51
N GLY A 138 -37.05 -26.67 -32.70
CA GLY A 138 -37.20 -25.51 -33.57
C GLY A 138 -36.34 -25.56 -34.82
N PHE A 139 -36.32 -24.47 -35.57
CA PHE A 139 -35.43 -24.31 -36.73
C PHE A 139 -35.05 -22.85 -36.93
N ALA A 140 -33.87 -22.60 -37.50
CA ALA A 140 -33.43 -21.26 -37.90
C ALA A 140 -33.39 -21.12 -39.42
N GLY A 141 -33.68 -19.93 -39.92
CA GLY A 141 -33.72 -19.63 -41.35
C GLY A 141 -33.77 -18.12 -41.64
N THR A 142 -33.58 -17.74 -42.90
CA THR A 142 -33.73 -16.35 -43.35
C THR A 142 -35.12 -16.15 -43.95
N PHE A 143 -35.85 -15.18 -43.41
CA PHE A 143 -37.25 -14.91 -43.72
C PHE A 143 -37.47 -13.41 -43.91
N THR A 144 -38.36 -13.05 -44.82
CA THR A 144 -38.91 -11.68 -44.85
C THR A 144 -39.86 -11.49 -43.66
N GLY A 145 -40.10 -10.25 -43.24
CA GLY A 145 -40.95 -9.96 -42.08
C GLY A 145 -42.37 -10.51 -42.23
N ARG A 146 -42.88 -10.58 -43.47
CA ARG A 146 -44.17 -11.21 -43.80
C ARG A 146 -44.14 -12.74 -43.59
N GLU A 147 -43.01 -13.39 -43.85
CA GLU A 147 -42.84 -14.84 -43.68
C GLU A 147 -42.61 -15.19 -42.20
N ALA A 148 -41.85 -14.37 -41.47
CA ALA A 148 -41.68 -14.50 -40.02
C ALA A 148 -43.02 -14.32 -39.28
N ALA A 149 -43.81 -13.31 -39.68
CA ALA A 149 -45.18 -13.12 -39.20
C ALA A 149 -46.09 -14.32 -39.54
N ALA A 150 -46.01 -14.87 -40.77
CA ALA A 150 -46.79 -16.05 -41.14
C ALA A 150 -46.44 -17.28 -40.28
N LEU A 151 -45.16 -17.50 -40.01
CA LEU A 151 -44.68 -18.55 -39.10
C LEU A 151 -45.21 -18.39 -37.67
N ALA A 152 -45.26 -17.15 -37.16
CA ALA A 152 -45.80 -16.84 -35.83
C ALA A 152 -47.32 -17.08 -35.68
N THR A 153 -48.07 -17.19 -36.78
CA THR A 153 -49.50 -17.53 -36.72
C THR A 153 -49.78 -19.03 -36.47
N ASP A 154 -48.80 -19.92 -36.66
CA ASP A 154 -49.00 -21.35 -36.50
C ASP A 154 -49.25 -21.73 -35.02
N PRO A 155 -50.33 -22.45 -34.68
CA PRO A 155 -50.65 -22.79 -33.29
C PRO A 155 -49.64 -23.75 -32.63
N ASN A 156 -48.69 -24.32 -33.39
CA ASN A 156 -47.61 -25.17 -32.89
C ASN A 156 -46.29 -24.41 -32.68
N VAL A 157 -46.23 -23.12 -33.04
CA VAL A 157 -45.09 -22.23 -32.79
C VAL A 157 -45.31 -21.49 -31.47
N LEU A 158 -44.30 -21.51 -30.59
CA LEU A 158 -44.28 -20.75 -29.34
C LEU A 158 -43.78 -19.33 -29.56
N ALA A 159 -42.71 -19.18 -30.34
CA ALA A 159 -42.07 -17.91 -30.62
C ALA A 159 -41.37 -17.93 -31.98
N VAL A 160 -41.27 -16.75 -32.58
CA VAL A 160 -40.35 -16.45 -33.69
C VAL A 160 -39.43 -15.36 -33.18
N VAL A 161 -38.16 -15.71 -32.94
CA VAL A 161 -37.17 -14.87 -32.25
C VAL A 161 -36.13 -14.42 -33.27
N PRO A 162 -35.76 -13.14 -33.36
CA PRO A 162 -34.69 -12.68 -34.26
C PRO A 162 -33.34 -13.33 -33.92
N ASN A 163 -32.49 -13.47 -34.93
CA ASN A 163 -31.10 -13.85 -34.75
C ASN A 163 -30.29 -12.60 -34.33
N GLU A 164 -30.16 -12.41 -33.03
CA GLU A 164 -29.27 -11.41 -32.45
C GLU A 164 -27.86 -12.00 -32.33
N ILE A 165 -26.83 -11.22 -32.69
CA ILE A 165 -25.45 -11.52 -32.29
C ILE A 165 -25.38 -11.27 -30.78
N ARG A 166 -24.89 -12.25 -30.03
CA ARG A 166 -24.52 -12.08 -28.63
C ARG A 166 -23.05 -11.73 -28.59
N GLN A 167 -22.71 -10.65 -27.88
CA GLN A 167 -21.33 -10.38 -27.53
C GLN A 167 -20.85 -11.41 -26.50
N LEU A 168 -19.54 -11.52 -26.34
CA LEU A 168 -18.96 -12.15 -25.16
C LEU A 168 -19.13 -11.20 -23.98
N ASP A 169 -19.50 -11.71 -22.81
CA ASP A 169 -19.66 -10.90 -21.60
C ASP A 169 -18.26 -10.54 -21.04
N THR A 170 -17.66 -9.49 -21.59
CA THR A 170 -16.32 -9.01 -21.26
C THR A 170 -16.42 -7.76 -20.40
N VAL A 171 -16.18 -7.91 -19.10
CA VAL A 171 -16.30 -6.81 -18.12
C VAL A 171 -15.20 -5.78 -18.37
N SER A 172 -15.56 -4.66 -19.00
CA SER A 172 -14.70 -3.49 -19.17
C SER A 172 -14.90 -2.53 -17.98
N SER A 173 -13.84 -1.99 -17.41
CA SER A 173 -13.97 -1.08 -16.27
C SER A 173 -14.77 0.22 -16.54
N PRO A 174 -14.81 0.81 -17.76
CA PRO A 174 -15.73 1.91 -18.07
C PRO A 174 -17.21 1.54 -17.94
N ASP A 175 -17.57 0.27 -18.19
CA ASP A 175 -18.96 -0.22 -18.06
C ASP A 175 -19.32 -0.48 -16.58
N VAL A 176 -18.38 -1.02 -15.79
CA VAL A 176 -18.54 -1.18 -14.33
C VAL A 176 -18.70 0.18 -13.62
N LEU A 177 -17.95 1.18 -14.07
CA LEU A 177 -17.94 2.54 -13.52
C LEU A 177 -19.08 3.44 -14.06
N GLY A 178 -20.05 2.90 -14.81
CA GLY A 178 -21.19 3.68 -15.32
C GLY A 178 -20.83 4.80 -16.29
N LEU A 179 -19.66 4.73 -16.94
CA LEU A 179 -19.24 5.73 -17.92
C LEU A 179 -20.02 5.59 -19.24
N ARG A 180 -20.28 4.34 -19.63
CA ARG A 180 -20.94 3.94 -20.87
C ARG A 180 -22.43 3.62 -20.68
N GLY A 181 -23.15 3.56 -21.80
CA GLY A 181 -24.57 3.15 -21.83
C GLY A 181 -25.55 4.26 -21.51
N PRO A 182 -26.88 3.98 -21.58
CA PRO A 182 -27.92 5.01 -21.45
C PRO A 182 -27.91 5.68 -20.07
N GLY A 183 -27.68 7.00 -20.06
CA GLY A 183 -27.52 7.81 -18.84
C GLY A 183 -26.14 7.73 -18.19
N GLY A 184 -25.15 7.09 -18.82
CA GLY A 184 -23.77 7.06 -18.35
C GLY A 184 -23.03 8.39 -18.50
N VAL A 185 -21.90 8.53 -17.80
CA VAL A 185 -21.11 9.80 -17.76
C VAL A 185 -20.76 10.34 -19.15
N TRP A 186 -20.44 9.46 -20.10
CA TRP A 186 -20.10 9.86 -21.47
C TRP A 186 -21.29 10.47 -22.20
N GLU A 187 -22.51 9.92 -22.05
CA GLU A 187 -23.73 10.53 -22.61
C GLU A 187 -23.97 11.93 -22.03
N GLY A 188 -23.63 12.17 -20.76
CA GLY A 188 -23.70 13.49 -20.14
C GLY A 188 -22.74 14.53 -20.73
N LEU A 189 -21.58 14.08 -21.26
CA LEU A 189 -20.52 14.97 -21.78
C LEU A 189 -20.66 15.29 -23.28
N VAL A 190 -21.11 14.34 -24.11
CA VAL A 190 -21.22 14.52 -25.58
C VAL A 190 -22.63 14.31 -26.15
N GLY A 191 -23.58 13.85 -25.33
CA GLY A 191 -24.94 13.48 -25.76
C GLY A 191 -25.05 12.04 -26.27
N ALA A 192 -26.28 11.52 -26.36
CA ALA A 192 -26.55 10.12 -26.70
C ALA A 192 -26.11 9.71 -28.13
N ASP A 193 -26.08 10.67 -29.06
CA ASP A 193 -25.59 10.50 -30.44
C ASP A 193 -24.14 11.02 -30.61
N GLY A 194 -23.44 11.32 -29.51
CA GLY A 194 -22.09 11.90 -29.52
C GLY A 194 -21.00 10.85 -29.75
N ASP A 195 -19.88 11.29 -30.34
CA ASP A 195 -18.73 10.44 -30.62
C ASP A 195 -17.93 10.16 -29.33
N PRO A 196 -17.68 8.90 -28.93
CA PRO A 196 -16.85 8.62 -27.76
C PRO A 196 -15.39 9.09 -27.92
N ALA A 197 -14.90 9.34 -29.14
CA ALA A 197 -13.60 9.99 -29.37
C ALA A 197 -13.56 11.46 -28.89
N GLU A 198 -14.71 12.09 -28.58
CA GLU A 198 -14.79 13.44 -28.02
C GLU A 198 -14.77 13.47 -26.48
N ILE A 199 -14.60 12.32 -25.80
CA ILE A 199 -14.63 12.18 -24.34
C ILE A 199 -13.27 12.49 -23.71
N GLY A 200 -13.18 13.56 -22.92
CA GLY A 200 -11.91 14.11 -22.42
C GLY A 200 -11.14 14.97 -23.44
N LYS A 201 -11.76 15.34 -24.57
CA LYS A 201 -11.10 16.11 -25.64
C LYS A 201 -10.47 17.42 -25.15
N GLY A 202 -9.30 17.76 -25.69
CA GLY A 202 -8.56 18.97 -25.36
C GLY A 202 -7.88 18.95 -23.98
N VAL A 203 -8.03 17.87 -23.21
CA VAL A 203 -7.30 17.62 -21.97
C VAL A 203 -6.07 16.77 -22.28
N VAL A 204 -4.93 17.06 -21.64
CA VAL A 204 -3.68 16.29 -21.79
C VAL A 204 -3.37 15.50 -20.52
N VAL A 205 -3.29 14.18 -20.64
CA VAL A 205 -2.88 13.26 -19.56
C VAL A 205 -1.41 12.91 -19.71
N GLY A 206 -0.60 13.38 -18.77
CA GLY A 206 0.80 13.02 -18.59
C GLY A 206 0.94 11.68 -17.86
N ILE A 207 1.73 10.77 -18.42
CA ILE A 207 2.01 9.44 -17.87
C ILE A 207 3.49 9.39 -17.48
N VAL A 208 3.79 9.41 -16.17
CA VAL A 208 5.16 9.30 -15.63
C VAL A 208 5.40 7.85 -15.22
N ASP A 209 6.10 7.08 -16.07
CA ASP A 209 6.10 5.61 -16.01
C ASP A 209 7.29 4.98 -16.80
N SER A 210 7.17 3.73 -17.28
CA SER A 210 8.18 3.00 -18.08
C SER A 210 8.22 3.34 -19.58
N GLY A 211 7.43 4.31 -20.04
CA GLY A 211 7.35 4.72 -21.44
C GLY A 211 6.01 4.40 -22.09
N ILE A 212 6.00 4.26 -23.41
CA ILE A 212 4.81 3.85 -24.18
C ILE A 212 5.16 3.03 -25.43
N ILE A 213 4.30 2.08 -25.82
CA ILE A 213 4.29 1.50 -27.17
C ILE A 213 3.45 2.40 -28.09
N PRO A 214 4.04 3.17 -29.02
CA PRO A 214 3.31 4.15 -29.82
C PRO A 214 2.35 3.49 -30.84
N ASP A 215 2.75 2.34 -31.39
CA ASP A 215 2.02 1.64 -32.46
C ASP A 215 0.80 0.84 -31.95
N SER A 216 0.50 0.88 -30.64
CA SER A 216 -0.66 0.20 -30.08
C SER A 216 -1.97 0.80 -30.63
N PRO A 217 -2.99 -0.03 -30.97
CA PRO A 217 -4.30 0.47 -31.39
C PRO A 217 -4.91 1.52 -30.45
N SER A 218 -4.61 1.42 -29.16
CA SER A 218 -5.04 2.37 -28.10
C SER A 218 -4.49 3.80 -28.25
N PHE A 219 -3.46 4.03 -29.06
CA PHE A 219 -2.85 5.36 -29.25
C PHE A 219 -2.82 5.83 -30.72
N THR A 220 -3.68 5.24 -31.55
CA THR A 220 -3.91 5.71 -32.93
C THR A 220 -4.61 7.08 -32.96
N ASP A 221 -4.31 7.89 -33.97
CA ASP A 221 -4.81 9.26 -34.14
C ASP A 221 -6.22 9.37 -34.77
N ALA A 222 -6.81 8.24 -35.17
CA ALA A 222 -8.08 8.21 -35.88
C ALA A 222 -9.24 8.78 -35.03
N GLY A 223 -9.67 9.99 -35.37
CA GLY A 223 -10.76 10.72 -34.69
C GLY A 223 -10.29 11.82 -33.75
N HIS A 224 -8.98 11.93 -33.48
CA HIS A 224 -8.42 12.94 -32.59
C HIS A 224 -8.34 14.33 -33.23
N GLN A 225 -8.33 15.35 -32.37
CA GLN A 225 -8.09 16.74 -32.77
C GLN A 225 -6.58 17.05 -32.69
N ALA A 226 -6.12 18.10 -33.38
CA ALA A 226 -4.76 18.58 -33.21
C ALA A 226 -4.50 19.02 -31.73
N PRO A 227 -3.26 18.91 -31.22
CA PRO A 227 -2.93 19.23 -29.83
C PRO A 227 -3.37 20.65 -29.38
N PRO A 228 -3.63 20.86 -28.07
CA PRO A 228 -3.98 22.18 -27.53
C PRO A 228 -2.99 23.28 -27.91
N ALA A 229 -3.48 24.50 -28.12
CA ALA A 229 -2.69 25.60 -28.69
C ALA A 229 -1.58 26.16 -27.76
N ASP A 230 -1.61 25.75 -26.49
CA ASP A 230 -0.69 26.06 -25.40
C ASP A 230 0.21 24.88 -24.99
N TRP A 231 0.05 23.72 -25.65
CA TRP A 231 0.95 22.57 -25.57
C TRP A 231 2.37 22.94 -26.04
N LYS A 232 3.37 22.59 -25.24
CA LYS A 232 4.80 22.87 -25.50
C LYS A 232 5.67 21.61 -25.57
N GLY A 233 5.07 20.44 -25.36
CA GLY A 233 5.77 19.17 -25.36
C GLY A 233 6.32 18.75 -26.72
N SER A 234 7.13 17.69 -26.69
CA SER A 234 7.92 17.24 -27.83
C SER A 234 8.05 15.73 -27.90
N CYS A 235 8.25 15.22 -29.12
CA CYS A 235 8.61 13.83 -29.36
C CYS A 235 10.15 13.68 -29.35
N GLN A 236 10.69 12.87 -28.45
CA GLN A 236 12.12 12.53 -28.41
C GLN A 236 12.39 11.25 -29.21
N THR A 237 13.20 11.39 -30.26
CA THR A 237 13.40 10.39 -31.32
C THR A 237 14.86 9.90 -31.37
N ALA A 238 15.46 9.74 -30.19
CA ALA A 238 16.90 9.48 -30.05
C ALA A 238 17.32 8.06 -30.48
N ASP A 239 16.39 7.09 -30.42
CA ASP A 239 16.49 5.82 -31.13
C ASP A 239 15.48 5.80 -32.28
N ALA A 240 15.96 5.97 -33.51
CA ALA A 240 15.10 6.02 -34.69
C ALA A 240 14.76 4.64 -35.28
N GLU A 241 15.14 3.54 -34.63
CA GLU A 241 14.76 2.17 -34.99
C GLU A 241 13.63 1.65 -34.07
N MET A 242 13.63 2.03 -32.78
CA MET A 242 12.57 1.70 -31.81
C MET A 242 11.55 2.81 -31.56
N PHE A 243 11.88 4.09 -31.79
CA PHE A 243 10.97 5.23 -31.57
C PHE A 243 11.15 6.31 -32.66
N PRO A 244 10.70 6.03 -33.91
CA PRO A 244 10.84 6.93 -35.05
C PRO A 244 10.06 8.25 -34.89
N ALA A 245 10.29 9.19 -35.82
CA ALA A 245 9.79 10.56 -35.73
C ALA A 245 8.28 10.73 -35.94
N ASP A 246 7.61 9.68 -36.38
CA ASP A 246 6.16 9.53 -36.55
C ASP A 246 5.50 8.70 -35.42
N SER A 247 6.24 8.31 -34.38
CA SER A 247 5.67 7.67 -33.17
C SER A 247 4.81 8.60 -32.32
N CYS A 248 4.90 9.92 -32.49
CA CYS A 248 3.96 10.87 -31.91
C CYS A 248 2.99 11.37 -32.98
N ASN A 249 1.71 11.47 -32.61
CA ASN A 249 0.58 11.78 -33.49
C ASN A 249 -0.45 12.65 -32.72
N ASP A 250 -1.64 12.89 -33.27
CA ASP A 250 -2.67 13.74 -32.61
C ASP A 250 -3.26 13.11 -31.32
N LYS A 251 -2.99 11.82 -31.06
CA LYS A 251 -3.33 11.10 -29.82
C LYS A 251 -2.16 11.08 -28.81
N LEU A 252 -1.01 10.57 -29.22
CA LEU A 252 0.24 10.59 -28.45
C LEU A 252 1.03 11.85 -28.82
N ILE A 253 0.72 12.97 -28.14
CA ILE A 253 1.13 14.31 -28.57
C ILE A 253 2.54 14.73 -28.10
N GLY A 254 3.20 13.89 -27.31
CA GLY A 254 4.58 14.07 -26.86
C GLY A 254 5.11 12.86 -26.12
N ALA A 255 6.42 12.65 -26.18
CA ALA A 255 7.09 11.51 -25.59
C ALA A 255 8.53 11.87 -25.23
N LYS A 256 8.91 11.72 -23.96
CA LYS A 256 10.24 12.05 -23.41
C LYS A 256 10.77 10.91 -22.54
N TYR A 257 12.09 10.85 -22.35
CA TYR A 257 12.73 9.91 -21.43
C TYR A 257 13.80 10.59 -20.55
N PHE A 258 13.98 10.06 -19.34
CA PHE A 258 14.84 10.59 -18.28
C PHE A 258 15.61 9.43 -17.66
N VAL A 259 16.94 9.46 -17.73
CA VAL A 259 17.82 8.31 -17.42
C VAL A 259 19.10 8.72 -16.68
N ASN A 260 19.15 9.94 -16.14
CA ASN A 260 20.32 10.50 -15.49
C ASN A 260 20.53 9.95 -14.08
N GLY A 261 19.44 9.65 -13.36
CA GLY A 261 19.45 8.99 -12.06
C GLY A 261 19.58 7.46 -12.17
N PHE A 262 18.80 6.83 -13.05
CA PHE A 262 18.89 5.39 -13.31
C PHE A 262 20.24 5.01 -13.96
N GLY A 263 20.77 5.88 -14.82
CA GLY A 263 22.07 5.72 -15.47
C GLY A 263 22.05 4.71 -16.61
N SER A 264 22.27 5.19 -17.83
CA SER A 264 22.21 4.38 -19.07
C SER A 264 23.09 3.12 -19.11
N THR A 265 24.10 3.02 -18.24
CA THR A 265 24.94 1.80 -18.11
C THR A 265 24.33 0.69 -17.25
N ARG A 266 23.12 0.88 -16.71
CA ARG A 266 22.37 -0.14 -15.94
C ARG A 266 21.26 -0.83 -16.73
N LEU A 267 20.89 -0.28 -17.89
CA LEU A 267 19.77 -0.72 -18.74
C LEU A 267 19.93 -2.17 -19.19
N ALA A 268 18.81 -2.89 -19.27
CA ALA A 268 18.75 -4.23 -19.83
C ALA A 268 19.11 -4.26 -21.34
N ASP A 269 19.49 -5.42 -21.87
CA ASP A 269 19.88 -5.58 -23.29
C ASP A 269 18.73 -5.31 -24.28
N ASP A 270 17.48 -5.27 -23.79
CA ASP A 270 16.26 -4.98 -24.55
C ASP A 270 15.66 -3.58 -24.26
N GLU A 271 16.41 -2.73 -23.55
CA GLU A 271 16.07 -1.32 -23.35
C GLU A 271 16.79 -0.40 -24.34
N SER A 272 16.14 0.71 -24.71
CA SER A 272 16.71 1.72 -25.61
C SER A 272 16.60 3.13 -25.04
N LEU A 273 17.51 4.03 -25.42
CA LEU A 273 17.47 5.44 -25.01
C LEU A 273 16.40 6.20 -25.81
N SER A 274 15.15 5.87 -25.53
CA SER A 274 13.94 6.39 -26.15
C SER A 274 12.75 6.33 -25.18
N PRO A 275 11.60 6.93 -25.52
CA PRO A 275 10.36 6.76 -24.75
C PRO A 275 9.68 5.38 -24.90
N TYR A 276 10.25 4.44 -25.65
CA TYR A 276 9.68 3.10 -25.89
C TYR A 276 9.53 2.28 -24.59
N ASP A 277 8.42 1.57 -24.45
CA ASP A 277 8.13 0.74 -23.27
C ASP A 277 8.60 -0.71 -23.41
N ALA A 278 9.80 -1.00 -22.90
CA ALA A 278 10.33 -2.37 -22.88
C ALA A 278 9.59 -3.29 -21.89
N GLY A 279 8.94 -2.74 -20.86
CA GLY A 279 8.32 -3.50 -19.77
C GLY A 279 6.81 -3.70 -19.89
N GLY A 280 6.09 -2.78 -20.55
CA GLY A 280 4.64 -2.79 -20.78
C GLY A 280 3.81 -2.05 -19.73
N HIS A 281 4.42 -1.60 -18.62
CA HIS A 281 3.71 -0.97 -17.51
C HIS A 281 3.13 0.40 -17.87
N GLY A 282 3.95 1.31 -18.40
CA GLY A 282 3.49 2.63 -18.86
C GLY A 282 2.48 2.58 -20.00
N THR A 283 2.58 1.57 -20.87
CA THR A 283 1.59 1.28 -21.91
C THR A 283 0.24 0.86 -21.31
N HIS A 284 0.24 0.07 -20.25
CA HIS A 284 -0.95 -0.37 -19.52
C HIS A 284 -1.62 0.79 -18.77
N THR A 285 -0.84 1.62 -18.08
CA THR A 285 -1.37 2.77 -17.33
C THR A 285 -1.86 3.89 -18.25
N ALA A 286 -1.13 4.18 -19.33
CA ALA A 286 -1.55 5.13 -20.38
C ALA A 286 -2.88 4.70 -21.05
N SER A 287 -2.99 3.42 -21.43
CA SER A 287 -4.20 2.91 -22.09
C SER A 287 -5.39 2.78 -21.12
N THR A 288 -5.15 2.52 -19.84
CA THR A 288 -6.19 2.54 -18.79
C THR A 288 -6.74 3.96 -18.53
N ALA A 289 -5.88 4.97 -18.51
CA ALA A 289 -6.32 6.36 -18.32
C ALA A 289 -7.05 6.91 -19.56
N ALA A 290 -6.40 6.81 -20.72
CA ALA A 290 -6.80 7.52 -21.94
C ALA A 290 -6.54 6.72 -23.23
N GLY A 291 -6.55 5.39 -23.21
CA GLY A 291 -6.53 4.59 -24.45
C GLY A 291 -7.82 4.76 -25.26
N ASN A 292 -7.72 4.71 -26.59
CA ASN A 292 -8.87 4.79 -27.50
C ASN A 292 -9.95 3.74 -27.19
N HIS A 293 -11.21 4.09 -27.49
CA HIS A 293 -12.35 3.19 -27.35
C HIS A 293 -12.48 2.23 -28.55
N GLY A 294 -13.25 1.16 -28.37
CA GLY A 294 -13.54 0.20 -29.45
C GLY A 294 -12.33 -0.66 -29.85
N VAL A 295 -11.28 -0.68 -29.02
CA VAL A 295 -10.06 -1.44 -29.28
C VAL A 295 -10.28 -2.90 -28.90
N THR A 296 -10.30 -3.80 -29.89
CA THR A 296 -10.44 -5.24 -29.65
C THR A 296 -9.18 -5.81 -29.01
N ALA A 297 -9.25 -6.16 -27.72
CA ALA A 297 -8.17 -6.80 -26.99
C ALA A 297 -8.12 -8.30 -27.28
N THR A 298 -6.93 -8.88 -27.40
CA THR A 298 -6.70 -10.32 -27.61
C THR A 298 -5.60 -10.80 -26.65
N VAL A 299 -5.84 -11.91 -25.95
CA VAL A 299 -4.91 -12.50 -24.95
C VAL A 299 -4.98 -14.03 -25.00
N ASP A 300 -3.83 -14.71 -25.12
CA ASP A 300 -3.65 -16.14 -25.47
C ASP A 300 -4.35 -16.50 -26.78
N GLY A 301 -4.29 -15.61 -27.77
CA GLY A 301 -5.03 -15.73 -29.04
C GLY A 301 -6.57 -15.77 -28.90
N ILE A 302 -7.11 -15.47 -27.70
CA ILE A 302 -8.54 -15.40 -27.41
C ILE A 302 -8.95 -13.93 -27.37
N GLU A 303 -9.96 -13.56 -28.17
CA GLU A 303 -10.58 -12.23 -28.14
C GLU A 303 -11.22 -11.98 -26.77
N ARG A 304 -10.85 -10.87 -26.13
CA ARG A 304 -11.30 -10.46 -24.79
C ARG A 304 -12.23 -9.22 -24.82
N GLY A 305 -12.82 -8.93 -25.99
CA GLY A 305 -13.79 -7.85 -26.20
C GLY A 305 -13.15 -6.49 -26.49
N GLU A 306 -13.97 -5.44 -26.50
CA GLU A 306 -13.55 -4.06 -26.77
C GLU A 306 -13.22 -3.30 -25.47
N ILE A 307 -11.98 -2.83 -25.35
CA ILE A 307 -11.52 -2.00 -24.23
C ILE A 307 -11.57 -0.50 -24.56
N SER A 308 -11.27 0.31 -23.55
CA SER A 308 -11.10 1.76 -23.62
C SER A 308 -10.44 2.25 -22.34
N GLY A 309 -9.69 3.35 -22.41
CA GLY A 309 -9.42 4.17 -21.24
C GLY A 309 -10.67 4.89 -20.74
N MET A 310 -10.59 5.54 -19.58
CA MET A 310 -11.72 6.32 -19.03
C MET A 310 -12.02 7.57 -19.87
N ALA A 311 -10.97 8.19 -20.42
CA ALA A 311 -11.02 9.38 -21.27
C ALA A 311 -10.43 9.10 -22.67
N PRO A 312 -11.11 8.32 -23.54
CA PRO A 312 -10.57 7.87 -24.82
C PRO A 312 -10.30 8.99 -25.83
N GLY A 313 -10.89 10.17 -25.65
CA GLY A 313 -10.67 11.40 -26.42
C GLY A 313 -9.62 12.36 -25.86
N ALA A 314 -9.05 12.09 -24.68
CA ALA A 314 -7.95 12.90 -24.13
C ALA A 314 -6.63 12.59 -24.83
N HIS A 315 -5.73 13.57 -24.90
CA HIS A 315 -4.38 13.37 -25.44
C HIS A 315 -3.47 12.70 -24.40
N VAL A 316 -2.51 11.92 -24.86
CA VAL A 316 -1.51 11.23 -24.04
C VAL A 316 -0.14 11.90 -24.23
N ALA A 317 0.58 12.12 -23.14
CA ALA A 317 1.99 12.51 -23.16
C ALA A 317 2.80 11.58 -22.25
N ALA A 318 3.79 10.88 -22.82
CA ALA A 318 4.58 9.87 -22.11
C ALA A 318 5.91 10.44 -21.59
N TYR A 319 6.22 10.21 -20.30
CA TYR A 319 7.45 10.65 -19.64
C TYR A 319 8.11 9.45 -18.98
N LYS A 320 9.02 8.79 -19.72
CA LYS A 320 9.72 7.60 -19.25
C LYS A 320 10.75 7.95 -18.17
N ALA A 321 10.45 7.62 -16.93
CA ALA A 321 11.34 7.77 -15.76
C ALA A 321 11.68 6.42 -15.08
N CYS A 322 10.97 5.36 -15.46
CA CYS A 322 11.23 3.98 -15.04
C CYS A 322 11.93 3.20 -16.15
N TRP A 323 12.80 2.28 -15.76
CA TRP A 323 13.67 1.53 -16.66
C TRP A 323 13.82 0.07 -16.22
N GLU A 324 13.92 -0.82 -17.20
CA GLU A 324 14.39 -2.18 -16.96
C GLU A 324 15.92 -2.24 -16.87
N GLY A 325 16.45 -3.08 -15.98
CA GLY A 325 17.89 -3.11 -15.67
C GLY A 325 18.48 -4.52 -15.56
N LEU A 326 19.78 -4.64 -15.82
CA LEU A 326 20.53 -5.92 -15.88
C LEU A 326 20.43 -6.80 -14.63
N THR A 327 20.03 -6.24 -13.48
CA THR A 327 19.82 -6.95 -12.22
C THR A 327 18.47 -6.68 -11.57
N SER A 328 17.79 -5.61 -11.97
CA SER A 328 16.60 -5.02 -11.34
C SER A 328 16.19 -3.78 -12.13
N GLY A 329 14.91 -3.67 -12.51
CA GLY A 329 14.32 -2.42 -12.97
C GLY A 329 14.00 -1.45 -11.83
N GLY A 330 13.52 -0.25 -12.18
CA GLY A 330 13.07 0.76 -11.21
C GLY A 330 13.03 2.18 -11.78
N CYS A 331 12.56 3.12 -10.96
CA CYS A 331 12.46 4.55 -11.29
C CYS A 331 13.35 5.34 -10.33
N SER A 332 14.04 6.38 -10.79
CA SER A 332 14.92 7.20 -9.93
C SER A 332 14.26 8.53 -9.59
N THR A 333 14.33 8.97 -8.33
CA THR A 333 13.84 10.28 -7.86
C THR A 333 14.30 11.45 -8.73
N ILE A 334 15.54 11.40 -9.24
CA ILE A 334 16.08 12.42 -10.15
C ILE A 334 15.33 12.44 -11.48
N ASP A 335 15.01 11.27 -12.03
CA ASP A 335 14.36 11.12 -13.32
C ASP A 335 12.84 11.31 -13.22
N THR A 336 12.21 10.94 -12.10
CA THR A 336 10.78 11.17 -11.86
C THR A 336 10.47 12.64 -11.58
N VAL A 337 11.28 13.34 -10.78
CA VAL A 337 11.14 14.79 -10.59
C VAL A 337 11.36 15.52 -11.92
N ALA A 338 12.37 15.15 -12.71
CA ALA A 338 12.60 15.73 -14.03
C ALA A 338 11.45 15.45 -15.03
N ALA A 339 10.81 14.28 -14.93
CA ALA A 339 9.61 13.96 -15.71
C ALA A 339 8.40 14.81 -15.31
N ILE A 340 8.18 15.03 -14.01
CA ILE A 340 7.07 15.86 -13.49
C ILE A 340 7.28 17.34 -13.87
N ASP A 341 8.49 17.88 -13.67
CA ASP A 341 8.85 19.25 -14.07
C ASP A 341 8.63 19.46 -15.59
N ALA A 342 9.12 18.51 -16.40
CA ALA A 342 8.91 18.54 -17.85
C ALA A 342 7.42 18.47 -18.24
N ALA A 343 6.61 17.69 -17.52
CA ALA A 343 5.17 17.56 -17.80
C ALA A 343 4.39 18.84 -17.47
N VAL A 344 4.67 19.46 -16.32
CA VAL A 344 4.08 20.76 -15.93
C VAL A 344 4.53 21.86 -16.90
N ALA A 345 5.80 21.89 -17.31
CA ALA A 345 6.31 22.87 -18.27
C ALA A 345 5.72 22.71 -19.70
N ASP A 346 5.52 21.47 -20.14
CA ASP A 346 4.89 21.15 -21.43
C ASP A 346 3.41 21.56 -21.45
N GLY A 347 2.72 21.47 -20.30
CA GLY A 347 1.32 21.85 -20.13
C GLY A 347 0.37 20.65 -20.12
N VAL A 348 0.62 19.66 -19.25
CA VAL A 348 -0.37 18.60 -18.96
C VAL A 348 -1.43 19.11 -17.97
N ASP A 349 -2.68 18.66 -18.11
CA ASP A 349 -3.76 18.94 -17.16
C ASP A 349 -3.80 17.96 -15.98
N VAL A 350 -3.37 16.72 -16.25
CA VAL A 350 -3.46 15.58 -15.34
C VAL A 350 -2.15 14.80 -15.39
N ILE A 351 -1.64 14.35 -14.25
CA ILE A 351 -0.53 13.41 -14.12
C ILE A 351 -1.05 12.10 -13.51
N ASN A 352 -0.75 10.98 -14.17
CA ASN A 352 -0.78 9.65 -13.57
C ASN A 352 0.63 9.27 -13.09
N TYR A 353 0.75 8.87 -11.82
CA TYR A 353 1.99 8.40 -11.20
C TYR A 353 1.78 7.00 -10.58
N SER A 354 1.95 5.97 -11.40
CA SER A 354 1.72 4.57 -11.03
C SER A 354 2.94 3.89 -10.37
N ILE A 355 3.75 4.69 -9.70
CA ILE A 355 5.03 4.38 -9.07
C ILE A 355 4.87 4.53 -7.55
N SER A 356 5.75 3.94 -6.75
CA SER A 356 5.81 4.13 -5.29
C SER A 356 6.48 5.45 -4.87
N GLY A 357 5.99 6.09 -3.81
CA GLY A 357 6.62 7.24 -3.14
C GLY A 357 6.90 7.01 -1.65
N SER A 358 7.22 8.08 -0.91
CA SER A 358 7.47 8.01 0.54
C SER A 358 6.22 7.63 1.33
N ARG A 359 6.42 6.97 2.49
CA ARG A 359 5.35 6.51 3.40
C ARG A 359 5.24 7.35 4.68
N THR A 360 6.29 8.11 4.98
CA THR A 360 6.52 8.79 6.26
C THR A 360 6.90 10.27 6.10
N GLU A 361 7.08 10.76 4.88
CA GLU A 361 7.49 12.14 4.59
C GLU A 361 6.53 12.80 3.62
N ILE A 362 6.26 14.09 3.86
CA ILE A 362 5.58 15.03 2.95
C ILE A 362 6.57 15.96 2.21
N MET A 363 7.86 15.89 2.57
CA MET A 363 8.94 16.73 2.06
C MET A 363 9.85 16.03 1.04
N ASP A 364 9.48 14.83 0.57
CA ASP A 364 10.19 14.14 -0.51
C ASP A 364 10.16 14.98 -1.81
N PRO A 365 11.24 14.99 -2.62
CA PRO A 365 11.30 15.80 -3.85
C PRO A 365 10.20 15.53 -4.89
N VAL A 366 9.65 14.31 -4.96
CA VAL A 366 8.51 13.98 -5.84
C VAL A 366 7.22 14.56 -5.26
N GLU A 367 7.02 14.44 -3.94
CA GLU A 367 5.89 15.06 -3.24
C GLU A 367 5.88 16.58 -3.42
N LEU A 368 7.04 17.24 -3.28
CA LEU A 368 7.20 18.68 -3.54
C LEU A 368 7.05 19.05 -5.03
N ALA A 369 7.45 18.18 -5.95
CA ALA A 369 7.14 18.38 -7.38
C ALA A 369 5.63 18.35 -7.63
N PHE A 370 4.88 17.46 -6.97
CA PHE A 370 3.42 17.45 -7.03
C PHE A 370 2.77 18.67 -6.37
N LEU A 371 3.32 19.22 -5.28
CA LEU A 371 2.84 20.47 -4.68
C LEU A 371 2.84 21.60 -5.72
N ASN A 372 3.93 21.70 -6.47
CA ASN A 372 4.10 22.71 -7.51
C ASN A 372 3.27 22.40 -8.79
N ALA A 373 3.06 21.13 -9.13
CA ALA A 373 2.12 20.72 -10.20
C ALA A 373 0.67 21.11 -9.85
N ALA A 374 0.20 20.78 -8.63
CA ALA A 374 -1.11 21.15 -8.14
C ALA A 374 -1.26 22.68 -8.01
N SER A 375 -0.21 23.39 -7.59
CA SER A 375 -0.15 24.87 -7.60
C SER A 375 -0.31 25.46 -9.01
N ALA A 376 0.12 24.73 -10.05
CA ALA A 376 -0.02 25.12 -11.45
C ALA A 376 -1.38 24.72 -12.07
N GLY A 377 -2.29 24.10 -11.29
CA GLY A 377 -3.61 23.66 -11.75
C GLY A 377 -3.66 22.26 -12.37
N VAL A 378 -2.58 21.47 -12.21
CA VAL A 378 -2.44 20.10 -12.70
C VAL A 378 -2.97 19.12 -11.63
N PHE A 379 -3.87 18.22 -12.00
CA PHE A 379 -4.34 17.17 -11.09
C PHE A 379 -3.34 16.01 -11.02
N VAL A 380 -3.11 15.46 -9.83
CA VAL A 380 -2.19 14.32 -9.63
C VAL A 380 -2.93 13.13 -9.03
N ALA A 381 -2.92 12.00 -9.75
CA ALA A 381 -3.25 10.69 -9.21
C ALA A 381 -1.95 9.91 -8.95
N ALA A 382 -1.83 9.31 -7.76
CA ALA A 382 -0.68 8.50 -7.36
C ALA A 382 -1.12 7.16 -6.77
N SER A 383 -0.34 6.10 -6.97
CA SER A 383 -0.71 4.75 -6.55
C SER A 383 -0.36 4.47 -5.08
N SER A 384 -1.33 4.03 -4.23
CA SER A 384 -1.07 3.94 -2.77
C SER A 384 -0.03 2.89 -2.36
N GLY A 385 0.26 1.92 -3.22
CA GLY A 385 1.29 0.89 -3.05
C GLY A 385 0.71 -0.52 -2.96
N ASN A 386 1.58 -1.50 -3.21
CA ASN A 386 1.22 -2.93 -3.26
C ASN A 386 1.80 -3.72 -2.07
N SER A 387 1.84 -3.12 -0.87
CA SER A 387 2.43 -3.73 0.34
C SER A 387 1.42 -3.98 1.47
N GLY A 388 0.11 -3.95 1.19
CA GLY A 388 -0.92 -4.34 2.16
C GLY A 388 -0.93 -5.85 2.47
N PRO A 389 -1.80 -6.31 3.38
CA PRO A 389 -2.87 -5.57 4.06
C PRO A 389 -2.48 -5.03 5.45
N THR A 390 -1.21 -5.12 5.85
CA THR A 390 -0.75 -4.55 7.12
C THR A 390 -0.86 -3.03 7.13
N ALA A 391 -1.19 -2.46 8.29
CA ALA A 391 -1.29 -1.03 8.50
C ALA A 391 0.02 -0.29 8.17
N SER A 392 -0.09 1.02 7.90
CA SER A 392 1.06 1.91 7.65
C SER A 392 2.00 1.48 6.51
N THR A 393 1.39 0.98 5.44
CA THR A 393 2.06 0.56 4.20
C THR A 393 1.77 1.47 3.01
N THR A 394 0.86 2.44 3.15
CA THR A 394 0.54 3.44 2.12
C THR A 394 1.70 4.40 1.87
N ALA A 395 2.04 4.58 0.59
CA ALA A 395 2.84 5.68 0.11
C ALA A 395 1.99 6.94 -0.08
N HIS A 396 2.62 8.03 -0.54
CA HIS A 396 1.97 9.24 -1.04
C HIS A 396 1.10 9.92 0.03
N ALA A 397 1.77 10.37 1.09
CA ALA A 397 1.16 10.96 2.28
C ALA A 397 0.57 12.36 2.07
N SER A 398 1.06 13.11 1.08
CA SER A 398 0.79 14.54 0.96
C SER A 398 -0.67 14.89 0.65
N PRO A 399 -1.18 16.05 1.10
CA PRO A 399 -2.59 16.42 0.94
C PRO A 399 -2.94 16.82 -0.51
N TRP A 400 -2.00 17.45 -1.23
CA TRP A 400 -2.16 18.00 -2.58
C TRP A 400 -2.17 16.95 -3.72
N ILE A 401 -2.19 15.66 -3.41
CA ILE A 401 -2.31 14.55 -4.37
C ILE A 401 -3.45 13.60 -4.02
N THR A 402 -3.96 12.87 -5.01
CA THR A 402 -4.99 11.83 -4.81
C THR A 402 -4.33 10.46 -4.81
N THR A 403 -4.23 9.85 -3.62
CA THR A 403 -3.57 8.57 -3.36
C THR A 403 -4.57 7.42 -3.47
N VAL A 404 -4.36 6.52 -4.44
CA VAL A 404 -5.40 5.60 -4.93
C VAL A 404 -5.13 4.14 -4.53
N ALA A 405 -6.07 3.55 -3.80
CA ALA A 405 -6.10 2.13 -3.48
C ALA A 405 -6.65 1.25 -4.62
N ALA A 406 -6.32 -0.03 -4.61
CA ALA A 406 -6.76 -1.01 -5.60
C ALA A 406 -7.94 -1.82 -5.09
N SER A 407 -8.99 -1.92 -5.91
CA SER A 407 -10.19 -2.73 -5.63
C SER A 407 -10.52 -3.68 -6.79
N THR A 408 -11.22 -4.77 -6.49
CA THR A 408 -11.83 -5.64 -7.52
C THR A 408 -12.94 -4.91 -8.26
N HIS A 409 -13.14 -5.26 -9.54
CA HIS A 409 -14.16 -4.67 -10.40
C HIS A 409 -14.87 -5.71 -11.30
N ALA A 410 -14.22 -6.85 -11.52
CA ALA A 410 -14.71 -8.02 -12.22
C ALA A 410 -14.40 -9.27 -11.39
N VAL A 411 -15.03 -10.40 -11.75
CA VAL A 411 -14.87 -11.70 -11.06
C VAL A 411 -14.39 -12.74 -12.08
N TYR A 412 -13.08 -12.92 -12.20
CA TYR A 412 -12.46 -13.90 -13.09
C TYR A 412 -12.11 -15.17 -12.32
N GLU A 413 -13.07 -16.08 -12.18
CA GLU A 413 -12.95 -17.24 -11.30
C GLU A 413 -13.18 -18.58 -12.00
N GLN A 414 -12.50 -19.61 -11.50
CA GLN A 414 -12.78 -21.02 -11.80
C GLN A 414 -12.78 -21.86 -10.53
N THR A 415 -13.45 -23.01 -10.59
CA THR A 415 -13.52 -23.95 -9.47
C THR A 415 -12.55 -25.11 -9.68
N LEU A 416 -11.58 -25.29 -8.77
CA LEU A 416 -10.92 -26.59 -8.58
C LEU A 416 -11.93 -27.58 -8.01
N VAL A 417 -12.03 -28.75 -8.61
CA VAL A 417 -12.76 -29.90 -8.06
C VAL A 417 -11.77 -31.06 -7.91
N THR A 418 -11.58 -31.51 -6.67
CA THR A 418 -10.76 -32.68 -6.34
C THR A 418 -11.53 -33.99 -6.57
N GLY A 419 -10.82 -35.11 -6.71
CA GLY A 419 -11.41 -36.42 -7.03
C GLY A 419 -12.31 -37.04 -5.93
N ASP A 420 -12.26 -36.51 -4.71
CA ASP A 420 -13.21 -36.81 -3.62
C ASP A 420 -14.50 -35.97 -3.69
N GLY A 421 -14.50 -34.88 -4.48
CA GLY A 421 -15.66 -34.04 -4.77
C GLY A 421 -15.70 -32.70 -4.05
N GLU A 422 -14.68 -32.37 -3.24
CA GLU A 422 -14.55 -31.03 -2.64
C GLU A 422 -14.28 -29.96 -3.71
N ARG A 423 -14.59 -28.70 -3.38
CA ARG A 423 -14.64 -27.59 -4.34
C ARG A 423 -14.03 -26.32 -3.77
N TYR A 424 -13.08 -25.75 -4.50
CA TYR A 424 -12.35 -24.53 -4.11
C TYR A 424 -12.47 -23.52 -5.25
N ILE A 425 -12.92 -22.30 -4.95
CA ILE A 425 -13.07 -21.22 -5.94
C ILE A 425 -11.80 -20.37 -5.90
N GLY A 426 -11.26 -20.05 -7.08
CA GLY A 426 -10.05 -19.24 -7.20
C GLY A 426 -9.99 -18.45 -8.49
N ALA A 427 -9.07 -17.50 -8.54
CA ALA A 427 -8.92 -16.64 -9.71
C ALA A 427 -8.34 -17.40 -10.91
N SER A 428 -8.91 -17.18 -12.10
CA SER A 428 -8.41 -17.69 -13.40
C SER A 428 -9.16 -17.11 -14.60
N ILE A 429 -8.40 -16.63 -15.59
CA ILE A 429 -8.85 -16.28 -16.95
C ILE A 429 -8.51 -17.36 -18.00
N MET A 430 -7.97 -18.50 -17.57
CA MET A 430 -7.39 -19.53 -18.44
C MET A 430 -8.44 -20.48 -19.01
N ARG A 431 -8.08 -21.29 -20.01
CA ARG A 431 -8.92 -22.41 -20.46
C ARG A 431 -9.09 -23.45 -19.33
N PRO A 432 -10.30 -23.96 -19.05
CA PRO A 432 -10.52 -24.98 -18.00
C PRO A 432 -9.80 -26.32 -18.28
N LEU A 433 -9.38 -27.01 -17.21
CA LEU A 433 -8.90 -28.40 -17.26
C LEU A 433 -10.07 -29.35 -16.97
N GLU A 434 -10.91 -29.59 -17.98
CA GLU A 434 -12.12 -30.41 -17.81
C GLU A 434 -11.85 -31.91 -17.65
N GLU A 435 -10.69 -32.43 -18.05
CA GLU A 435 -10.35 -33.85 -17.93
C GLU A 435 -9.79 -34.19 -16.53
N GLU A 436 -10.21 -35.33 -15.98
CA GLU A 436 -9.79 -35.73 -14.63
C GLU A 436 -8.34 -36.20 -14.62
N THR A 437 -7.48 -35.36 -14.04
CA THR A 437 -6.03 -35.41 -14.19
C THR A 437 -5.39 -35.85 -12.87
N PRO A 438 -4.35 -36.73 -12.88
CA PRO A 438 -3.60 -37.07 -11.68
C PRO A 438 -3.00 -35.81 -11.03
N MET A 439 -3.25 -35.63 -9.73
CA MET A 439 -2.88 -34.43 -8.99
C MET A 439 -1.69 -34.73 -8.06
N ALA A 440 -0.79 -33.76 -7.87
CA ALA A 440 0.33 -33.91 -6.93
C ALA A 440 0.83 -32.56 -6.40
N TYR A 441 1.29 -32.54 -5.15
CA TYR A 441 2.00 -31.39 -4.59
C TYR A 441 3.45 -31.34 -5.09
N ALA A 442 3.90 -30.18 -5.57
CA ALA A 442 5.19 -30.02 -6.25
C ALA A 442 6.41 -30.40 -5.38
N ARG A 443 6.30 -30.26 -4.06
CA ARG A 443 7.30 -30.73 -3.08
C ARG A 443 7.62 -32.22 -3.21
N ASP A 444 6.62 -33.04 -3.55
CA ASP A 444 6.76 -34.49 -3.71
C ASP A 444 7.26 -34.88 -5.12
N LEU A 445 7.30 -33.91 -6.04
CA LEU A 445 7.81 -34.05 -7.41
C LEU A 445 9.30 -33.65 -7.56
N VAL A 446 9.97 -33.26 -6.46
CA VAL A 446 11.34 -32.70 -6.45
C VAL A 446 12.39 -33.49 -7.25
N ALA A 447 13.20 -32.78 -8.04
CA ALA A 447 14.30 -33.32 -8.84
C ALA A 447 15.46 -33.87 -7.98
N ALA A 448 16.25 -34.77 -8.55
CA ALA A 448 17.35 -35.43 -7.83
C ALA A 448 18.48 -34.44 -7.46
N GLY A 449 18.47 -33.97 -6.21
CA GLY A 449 19.43 -33.00 -5.67
C GLY A 449 18.89 -31.57 -5.54
N ALA A 450 17.65 -31.31 -5.96
CA ALA A 450 16.97 -30.05 -5.70
C ALA A 450 16.42 -29.96 -4.26
N ASP A 451 16.17 -28.74 -3.79
CA ASP A 451 15.56 -28.49 -2.49
C ASP A 451 14.03 -28.69 -2.56
N PRO A 452 13.42 -29.57 -1.75
CA PRO A 452 11.97 -29.74 -1.70
C PRO A 452 11.19 -28.47 -1.35
N ALA A 453 11.79 -27.51 -0.64
CA ALA A 453 11.15 -26.21 -0.36
C ALA A 453 11.06 -25.33 -1.62
N LYS A 454 12.07 -25.40 -2.50
CA LYS A 454 12.04 -24.72 -3.81
C LYS A 454 11.20 -25.46 -4.84
N ALA A 455 11.12 -26.78 -4.74
CA ALA A 455 10.17 -27.59 -5.52
C ALA A 455 8.72 -27.29 -5.15
N ALA A 456 8.40 -27.10 -3.86
CA ALA A 456 7.07 -26.62 -3.43
C ALA A 456 6.67 -25.31 -4.13
N LEU A 457 7.62 -24.39 -4.29
CA LEU A 457 7.47 -23.11 -4.97
C LEU A 457 7.54 -23.20 -6.51
N CYS A 458 7.69 -24.39 -7.10
CA CYS A 458 7.81 -24.59 -8.55
C CYS A 458 8.89 -23.70 -9.21
N ILE A 459 10.06 -23.62 -8.57
CA ILE A 459 11.25 -22.90 -9.09
C ILE A 459 11.87 -23.67 -10.25
N ALA A 460 12.44 -22.96 -11.23
CA ALA A 460 13.17 -23.55 -12.36
C ALA A 460 14.20 -24.61 -11.91
N ASP A 461 14.36 -25.66 -12.73
CA ASP A 461 15.21 -26.84 -12.47
C ASP A 461 14.91 -27.66 -11.19
N THR A 462 13.82 -27.40 -10.45
CA THR A 462 13.51 -28.12 -9.20
C THR A 462 12.51 -29.27 -9.30
N LEU A 463 11.75 -29.38 -10.41
CA LEU A 463 10.77 -30.46 -10.62
C LEU A 463 11.38 -31.61 -11.43
N ASP A 464 11.09 -32.85 -11.06
CA ASP A 464 11.50 -34.06 -11.79
C ASP A 464 10.52 -34.32 -12.94
N PRO A 465 10.93 -34.23 -14.23
CA PRO A 465 10.00 -34.42 -15.34
C PRO A 465 9.34 -35.80 -15.33
N ALA A 466 10.08 -36.85 -14.94
CA ALA A 466 9.56 -38.22 -14.88
C ALA A 466 8.57 -38.46 -13.72
N LYS A 467 8.42 -37.49 -12.80
CA LYS A 467 7.35 -37.47 -11.78
C LYS A 467 6.22 -36.50 -12.14
N THR A 468 6.46 -35.55 -13.03
CA THR A 468 5.60 -34.39 -13.29
C THR A 468 4.78 -34.53 -14.58
N GLU A 469 5.27 -35.32 -15.53
CA GLU A 469 4.61 -35.64 -16.79
C GLU A 469 3.13 -36.05 -16.61
N GLY A 470 2.22 -35.30 -17.25
CA GLY A 470 0.78 -35.60 -17.28
C GLY A 470 -0.02 -35.20 -16.02
N LYS A 471 0.53 -34.36 -15.13
CA LYS A 471 -0.11 -34.00 -13.85
C LYS A 471 -0.70 -32.60 -13.75
N LEU A 472 -1.67 -32.46 -12.86
CA LEU A 472 -2.10 -31.21 -12.24
C LEU A 472 -1.23 -30.95 -11.00
N VAL A 473 -0.40 -29.92 -11.03
CA VAL A 473 0.63 -29.67 -9.98
C VAL A 473 0.17 -28.57 -9.02
N VAL A 474 0.19 -28.84 -7.72
CA VAL A 474 -0.02 -27.80 -6.70
C VAL A 474 1.31 -27.11 -6.39
N CYS A 475 1.37 -25.80 -6.58
CA CYS A 475 2.52 -24.94 -6.31
C CYS A 475 2.20 -23.93 -5.21
N ASP A 476 3.11 -23.76 -4.25
CA ASP A 476 3.09 -22.66 -3.30
C ASP A 476 3.48 -21.34 -3.99
N ARG A 477 2.83 -20.24 -3.59
CA ARG A 477 3.23 -18.88 -3.96
C ARG A 477 4.51 -18.44 -3.23
N GLY A 478 5.27 -17.55 -3.87
CA GLY A 478 6.50 -16.97 -3.33
C GLY A 478 7.76 -17.25 -4.17
N GLU A 479 8.82 -16.47 -3.92
CA GLU A 479 10.13 -16.44 -4.60
C GLU A 479 10.11 -16.16 -6.12
N SER A 480 9.39 -16.94 -6.93
CA SER A 480 9.23 -16.76 -8.39
C SER A 480 7.89 -16.13 -8.77
N GLY A 481 7.79 -15.63 -10.01
CA GLY A 481 6.57 -15.05 -10.55
C GLY A 481 5.40 -16.04 -10.60
N ARG A 482 4.17 -15.56 -10.39
CA ARG A 482 2.96 -16.41 -10.41
C ARG A 482 2.75 -17.07 -11.78
N ALA A 483 2.89 -16.30 -12.85
CA ALA A 483 2.91 -16.80 -14.22
C ALA A 483 4.12 -17.72 -14.48
N GLU A 484 5.32 -17.32 -14.08
CA GLU A 484 6.60 -18.05 -14.26
C GLU A 484 6.51 -19.53 -13.82
N LYS A 485 5.92 -19.79 -12.64
CA LYS A 485 5.69 -21.14 -12.09
C LYS A 485 4.97 -22.07 -13.08
N SER A 486 4.04 -21.54 -13.87
CA SER A 486 3.28 -22.34 -14.85
C SER A 486 4.15 -22.81 -16.02
N PHE A 487 5.11 -21.99 -16.47
CA PHE A 487 6.10 -22.39 -17.48
C PHE A 487 7.07 -23.46 -16.93
N VAL A 488 7.44 -23.38 -15.65
CA VAL A 488 8.26 -24.42 -15.00
C VAL A 488 7.51 -25.76 -14.92
N VAL A 489 6.22 -25.73 -14.58
CA VAL A 489 5.37 -26.93 -14.58
C VAL A 489 5.20 -27.49 -15.99
N GLU A 490 4.96 -26.66 -17.01
CA GLU A 490 4.85 -27.08 -18.41
C GLU A 490 6.18 -27.70 -18.92
N ALA A 491 7.32 -27.06 -18.63
CA ALA A 491 8.64 -27.57 -19.02
C ALA A 491 9.00 -28.91 -18.35
N ALA A 492 8.42 -29.19 -17.18
CA ALA A 492 8.49 -30.48 -16.50
C ALA A 492 7.43 -31.50 -16.99
N GLY A 493 6.59 -31.13 -17.97
CA GLY A 493 5.56 -32.00 -18.57
C GLY A 493 4.21 -32.00 -17.84
N GLY A 494 3.99 -31.12 -16.87
CA GLY A 494 2.69 -30.93 -16.23
C GLY A 494 1.66 -30.32 -17.19
N VAL A 495 0.38 -30.65 -16.99
CA VAL A 495 -0.73 -30.26 -17.89
C VAL A 495 -1.72 -29.27 -17.27
N GLY A 496 -1.48 -28.90 -16.02
CA GLY A 496 -2.18 -27.82 -15.32
C GLY A 496 -1.53 -27.50 -13.98
N MET A 497 -1.89 -26.37 -13.38
CA MET A 497 -1.37 -25.91 -12.09
C MET A 497 -2.50 -25.51 -11.14
N VAL A 498 -2.29 -25.71 -9.85
CA VAL A 498 -3.05 -25.03 -8.79
C VAL A 498 -2.04 -24.18 -8.03
N LEU A 499 -2.12 -22.86 -8.18
CA LEU A 499 -1.31 -21.94 -7.38
C LEU A 499 -2.06 -21.70 -6.07
N VAL A 500 -1.38 -21.75 -4.93
CA VAL A 500 -2.01 -21.46 -3.63
C VAL A 500 -1.20 -20.47 -2.82
N ASN A 501 -1.88 -19.46 -2.28
CA ASN A 501 -1.30 -18.48 -1.36
C ASN A 501 -0.83 -19.16 -0.07
N VAL A 502 0.27 -18.65 0.50
CA VAL A 502 0.85 -19.14 1.76
C VAL A 502 0.53 -18.22 2.95
N SER A 503 -0.08 -17.06 2.70
CA SER A 503 -0.50 -16.08 3.70
C SER A 503 -1.76 -15.33 3.26
N GLU A 504 -2.63 -14.98 4.22
CA GLU A 504 -3.84 -14.15 3.98
C GLU A 504 -3.50 -12.72 3.49
N ALA A 505 -2.23 -12.32 3.62
CA ALA A 505 -1.72 -11.08 3.02
C ALA A 505 -1.68 -11.12 1.48
N GLU A 506 -1.70 -12.31 0.89
CA GLU A 506 -1.61 -12.49 -0.55
C GLU A 506 -3.01 -12.46 -1.17
N GLY A 507 -3.27 -11.46 -2.03
CA GLY A 507 -4.52 -11.39 -2.79
C GLY A 507 -4.59 -12.42 -3.91
N LEU A 508 -5.80 -12.71 -4.39
CA LEU A 508 -6.00 -13.47 -5.63
C LEU A 508 -5.73 -12.58 -6.85
N ASN A 509 -5.24 -13.20 -7.93
CA ASN A 509 -4.95 -12.56 -9.21
C ASN A 509 -5.22 -13.58 -10.32
N ALA A 510 -5.95 -13.20 -11.37
CA ALA A 510 -6.20 -14.04 -12.54
C ALA A 510 -5.13 -13.81 -13.60
N ASP A 511 -3.90 -14.27 -13.33
CA ASP A 511 -2.78 -14.12 -14.27
C ASP A 511 -2.99 -14.95 -15.55
N VAL A 512 -2.29 -14.56 -16.63
CA VAL A 512 -2.07 -15.44 -17.78
C VAL A 512 -1.00 -16.47 -17.42
N HIS A 513 -1.27 -17.75 -17.71
CA HIS A 513 -0.40 -18.88 -17.41
C HIS A 513 -0.20 -19.75 -18.66
N ALA A 514 0.94 -20.43 -18.78
CA ALA A 514 1.24 -21.33 -19.91
C ALA A 514 0.26 -22.52 -20.02
N ILE A 515 -0.29 -22.94 -18.89
CA ILE A 515 -1.13 -24.13 -18.74
C ILE A 515 -2.40 -23.79 -17.93
N PRO A 516 -3.50 -24.57 -18.08
CA PRO A 516 -4.71 -24.44 -17.27
C PRO A 516 -4.40 -24.30 -15.78
N THR A 517 -4.74 -23.14 -15.20
CA THR A 517 -4.35 -22.78 -13.83
C THR A 517 -5.53 -22.20 -13.08
N VAL A 518 -5.59 -22.45 -11.77
CA VAL A 518 -6.46 -21.75 -10.82
C VAL A 518 -5.67 -21.34 -9.59
N HIS A 519 -5.92 -20.13 -9.10
CA HIS A 519 -5.19 -19.49 -8.01
C HIS A 519 -6.08 -19.40 -6.77
N LEU A 520 -5.74 -20.15 -5.72
CA LEU A 520 -6.56 -20.34 -4.52
C LEU A 520 -6.04 -19.54 -3.30
N PRO A 521 -6.94 -19.13 -2.39
CA PRO A 521 -6.59 -18.42 -1.16
C PRO A 521 -5.87 -19.34 -0.17
N SER A 522 -5.18 -18.74 0.79
CA SER A 522 -4.40 -19.46 1.81
C SER A 522 -5.25 -20.27 2.79
N SER A 523 -6.52 -19.89 2.98
CA SER A 523 -7.55 -20.68 3.68
C SER A 523 -7.65 -22.11 3.18
N ASP A 524 -7.47 -22.31 1.87
CA ASP A 524 -7.71 -23.58 1.19
C ASP A 524 -6.44 -24.46 1.21
N ARG A 525 -5.28 -23.87 1.51
CA ARG A 525 -3.97 -24.49 1.33
C ARG A 525 -3.78 -25.74 2.16
N GLU A 526 -4.18 -25.76 3.43
CA GLU A 526 -4.00 -26.94 4.28
C GLU A 526 -4.77 -28.15 3.70
N ALA A 527 -6.00 -27.93 3.24
CA ALA A 527 -6.83 -28.98 2.65
C ALA A 527 -6.32 -29.43 1.27
N VAL A 528 -6.04 -28.49 0.37
CA VAL A 528 -5.60 -28.79 -1.01
C VAL A 528 -4.23 -29.47 -1.04
N VAL A 529 -3.27 -29.02 -0.21
CA VAL A 529 -1.95 -29.66 -0.12
C VAL A 529 -2.05 -31.04 0.53
N ALA A 530 -2.84 -31.19 1.61
CA ALA A 530 -3.04 -32.51 2.24
C ALA A 530 -3.72 -33.52 1.29
N TYR A 531 -4.65 -33.06 0.45
CA TYR A 531 -5.25 -33.87 -0.61
C TYR A 531 -4.22 -34.24 -1.70
N ALA A 532 -3.46 -33.26 -2.20
CA ALA A 532 -2.53 -33.44 -3.31
C ALA A 532 -1.29 -34.30 -2.97
N SER A 533 -0.93 -34.44 -1.69
CA SER A 533 0.08 -35.42 -1.24
C SER A 533 -0.50 -36.83 -0.95
N SER A 534 -1.77 -37.11 -1.27
CA SER A 534 -2.40 -38.42 -1.05
C SER A 534 -2.24 -39.40 -2.24
N GLU A 535 -2.22 -40.70 -1.95
CA GLU A 535 -2.06 -41.74 -2.98
C GLU A 535 -3.31 -41.82 -3.87
N GLY A 536 -3.16 -41.47 -5.16
CA GLY A 536 -4.23 -41.52 -6.15
C GLY A 536 -5.07 -40.25 -6.25
N ALA A 537 -4.60 -39.11 -5.71
CA ALA A 537 -5.23 -37.81 -5.89
C ALA A 537 -5.48 -37.47 -7.37
N THR A 538 -6.66 -36.92 -7.66
CA THR A 538 -7.03 -36.39 -8.98
C THR A 538 -7.69 -35.02 -8.85
N GLY A 539 -7.66 -34.21 -9.90
CA GLY A 539 -8.31 -32.91 -9.93
C GLY A 539 -8.72 -32.46 -11.32
N ARG A 540 -9.61 -31.46 -11.34
CA ARG A 540 -10.20 -30.83 -12.53
C ARG A 540 -10.36 -29.34 -12.24
N ILE A 541 -10.15 -28.48 -13.24
CA ILE A 541 -10.42 -27.04 -13.15
C ILE A 541 -11.62 -26.75 -14.03
N LEU A 542 -12.71 -26.21 -13.46
CA LEU A 542 -13.98 -25.99 -14.16
C LEU A 542 -14.32 -24.50 -14.25
N GLY A 543 -14.62 -24.03 -15.46
CA GLY A 543 -15.14 -22.68 -15.72
C GLY A 543 -16.60 -22.45 -15.28
N THR A 544 -17.03 -23.03 -14.15
CA THR A 544 -18.39 -22.89 -13.61
C THR A 544 -18.41 -22.87 -12.08
N ASN A 545 -18.73 -21.71 -11.52
CA ASN A 545 -18.94 -21.55 -10.08
C ASN A 545 -20.36 -21.95 -9.69
N THR A 546 -20.51 -22.68 -8.59
CA THR A 546 -21.81 -23.16 -8.09
C THR A 546 -21.84 -23.15 -6.57
N GLY A 547 -22.27 -22.04 -5.95
CA GLY A 547 -22.55 -21.98 -4.51
C GLY A 547 -22.48 -20.58 -3.93
N SER A 548 -21.45 -19.82 -4.29
CA SER A 548 -21.29 -18.40 -4.01
C SER A 548 -20.75 -17.70 -5.26
N ALA A 549 -20.94 -16.39 -5.33
CA ALA A 549 -20.23 -15.50 -6.24
C ALA A 549 -19.53 -14.46 -5.39
N THR A 550 -18.25 -14.20 -5.65
CA THR A 550 -17.51 -13.13 -4.97
C THR A 550 -18.17 -11.79 -5.28
N GLN A 551 -18.44 -11.01 -4.23
CA GLN A 551 -19.02 -9.68 -4.41
C GLN A 551 -17.93 -8.68 -4.80
N THR A 552 -18.30 -7.60 -5.48
CA THR A 552 -17.39 -6.55 -5.94
C THR A 552 -18.07 -5.18 -5.82
N PRO A 553 -17.34 -4.10 -5.49
CA PRO A 553 -15.89 -4.04 -5.30
C PRO A 553 -15.47 -4.48 -3.88
N LEU A 554 -14.25 -5.03 -3.77
CA LEU A 554 -13.54 -5.34 -2.52
C LEU A 554 -12.12 -4.76 -2.60
N VAL A 555 -11.62 -4.13 -1.53
CA VAL A 555 -10.23 -3.62 -1.49
C VAL A 555 -9.25 -4.79 -1.53
N ALA A 556 -8.34 -4.79 -2.51
CA ALA A 556 -7.39 -5.87 -2.72
C ALA A 556 -6.48 -6.06 -1.50
N ALA A 557 -6.19 -7.31 -1.13
CA ALA A 557 -5.32 -7.61 0.02
C ALA A 557 -3.93 -6.95 -0.11
N PHE A 558 -3.35 -6.96 -1.31
CA PHE A 558 -2.07 -6.31 -1.58
C PHE A 558 -2.13 -4.77 -1.53
N SER A 559 -3.32 -4.15 -1.65
CA SER A 559 -3.45 -2.69 -1.66
C SER A 559 -2.97 -2.16 -0.31
N SER A 560 -1.95 -1.30 -0.33
CA SER A 560 -1.37 -0.68 0.85
C SER A 560 -2.40 0.08 1.68
N ARG A 561 -2.20 0.10 3.00
CA ARG A 561 -3.13 0.61 4.00
C ARG A 561 -2.53 1.76 4.81
N GLY A 562 -3.37 2.65 5.31
CA GLY A 562 -3.02 3.63 6.34
C GLY A 562 -2.95 3.04 7.76
N PRO A 563 -2.87 3.88 8.80
CA PRO A 563 -2.60 5.33 8.72
C PRO A 563 -1.26 5.61 8.03
N SER A 564 -1.12 6.75 7.36
CA SER A 564 0.23 7.24 7.04
C SER A 564 0.91 7.65 8.35
N LEU A 565 2.23 7.48 8.46
CA LEU A 565 3.01 7.92 9.63
C LEU A 565 3.66 9.29 9.41
N ALA A 566 3.35 9.96 8.29
CA ALA A 566 3.68 11.36 8.08
C ALA A 566 2.62 12.24 8.75
N ALA A 567 3.02 13.45 9.16
CA ALA A 567 2.13 14.44 9.78
C ALA A 567 1.28 13.84 10.92
N GLU A 568 1.94 13.18 11.87
CA GLU A 568 1.39 12.59 13.09
C GLU A 568 0.22 11.59 12.90
N SER A 569 -0.05 11.18 11.66
CA SER A 569 -1.21 10.36 11.22
C SER A 569 -2.53 11.13 11.00
N ASP A 570 -2.50 12.46 11.01
CA ASP A 570 -3.68 13.33 10.82
C ASP A 570 -4.19 13.42 9.37
N LEU A 571 -3.38 12.95 8.42
CA LEU A 571 -3.80 12.81 7.02
C LEU A 571 -4.28 11.37 6.73
N LEU A 572 -5.61 11.20 6.62
CA LEU A 572 -6.21 9.94 6.20
C LEU A 572 -5.69 9.55 4.80
N LYS A 573 -5.05 8.39 4.72
CA LYS A 573 -4.59 7.76 3.48
C LYS A 573 -4.93 6.26 3.47
N PRO A 574 -5.25 5.65 2.31
CA PRO A 574 -5.40 6.25 0.97
C PRO A 574 -6.57 7.25 0.90
N ASP A 575 -6.66 8.05 -0.16
CA ASP A 575 -7.74 9.03 -0.33
C ASP A 575 -9.03 8.37 -0.87
N ILE A 576 -8.89 7.44 -1.82
CA ILE A 576 -10.00 6.76 -2.51
C ILE A 576 -9.53 5.42 -3.09
N SER A 577 -10.45 4.53 -3.46
CA SER A 577 -10.12 3.33 -4.25
C SER A 577 -10.80 3.31 -5.62
N ALA A 578 -10.19 2.59 -6.57
CA ALA A 578 -10.69 2.40 -7.93
C ALA A 578 -10.31 1.00 -8.46
N PRO A 579 -10.80 0.57 -9.65
CA PRO A 579 -10.45 -0.73 -10.24
C PRO A 579 -8.93 -0.92 -10.36
N GLY A 580 -8.39 -1.91 -9.66
CA GLY A 580 -6.94 -2.20 -9.62
C GLY A 580 -6.61 -3.68 -9.53
N VAL A 581 -7.59 -4.57 -9.70
CA VAL A 581 -7.39 -6.02 -9.80
C VAL A 581 -7.87 -6.48 -11.17
N ASP A 582 -6.99 -7.22 -11.84
CA ASP A 582 -7.16 -7.89 -13.14
C ASP A 582 -7.74 -6.95 -14.22
N VAL A 583 -7.15 -5.76 -14.33
CA VAL A 583 -7.49 -4.76 -15.35
C VAL A 583 -6.86 -5.16 -16.69
N LEU A 584 -7.68 -5.27 -17.73
CA LEU A 584 -7.24 -5.53 -19.10
C LEU A 584 -6.98 -4.20 -19.85
N ALA A 585 -5.74 -3.99 -20.29
CA ALA A 585 -5.35 -2.83 -21.09
C ALA A 585 -4.26 -3.21 -22.11
N ALA A 586 -3.77 -2.24 -22.89
CA ALA A 586 -2.66 -2.47 -23.82
C ALA A 586 -1.36 -2.78 -23.07
N TYR A 587 -0.43 -3.49 -23.69
CA TYR A 587 0.83 -3.91 -23.07
C TYR A 587 1.98 -3.93 -24.08
N SER A 588 3.19 -4.25 -23.63
CA SER A 588 4.35 -4.44 -24.50
C SER A 588 4.45 -5.89 -24.97
N PRO A 589 4.47 -6.17 -26.29
CA PRO A 589 4.76 -7.50 -26.83
C PRO A 589 6.26 -7.88 -26.72
N ASN A 590 7.10 -6.99 -26.17
CA ASN A 590 8.48 -7.30 -25.82
C ASN A 590 8.55 -8.40 -24.73
N ARG A 591 9.72 -9.03 -24.56
CA ARG A 591 10.00 -10.12 -23.60
C ARG A 591 9.09 -11.36 -23.73
N GLY A 592 8.29 -11.46 -24.80
CA GLY A 592 7.31 -12.53 -25.01
C GLY A 592 5.93 -12.24 -24.42
N GLY A 593 5.61 -10.97 -24.15
CA GLY A 593 4.23 -10.53 -23.90
C GLY A 593 3.37 -10.53 -25.16
N GLU A 594 2.13 -10.04 -25.02
CA GLU A 594 1.18 -9.77 -26.10
C GLU A 594 0.84 -8.27 -26.13
N ASP A 595 0.15 -7.80 -27.17
CA ASP A 595 -0.25 -6.39 -27.32
C ASP A 595 -1.23 -5.91 -26.22
N PHE A 596 -1.81 -6.83 -25.44
CA PHE A 596 -2.74 -6.58 -24.34
C PHE A 596 -2.46 -7.53 -23.17
N ALA A 597 -2.69 -7.08 -21.94
CA ALA A 597 -2.50 -7.90 -20.74
C ALA A 597 -3.50 -7.56 -19.62
N TYR A 598 -3.83 -8.58 -18.83
CA TYR A 598 -4.43 -8.41 -17.51
C TYR A 598 -3.34 -8.05 -16.50
N SER A 599 -3.56 -7.04 -15.65
CA SER A 599 -2.63 -6.65 -14.59
C SER A 599 -3.35 -6.22 -13.31
N SER A 600 -2.66 -6.39 -12.18
CA SER A 600 -3.18 -6.17 -10.83
C SER A 600 -2.18 -5.32 -10.02
N GLY A 601 -2.63 -4.19 -9.49
CA GLY A 601 -1.85 -3.26 -8.68
C GLY A 601 -2.58 -1.93 -8.43
N THR A 602 -2.16 -1.17 -7.42
CA THR A 602 -2.54 0.26 -7.28
C THR A 602 -2.10 1.09 -8.48
N SER A 603 -1.06 0.62 -9.17
CA SER A 603 -0.60 1.11 -10.47
C SER A 603 -1.67 1.02 -11.56
N MET A 604 -2.68 0.16 -11.42
CA MET A 604 -3.82 0.09 -12.35
C MET A 604 -5.04 0.90 -11.86
N SER A 605 -5.16 1.19 -10.56
CA SER A 605 -6.25 2.04 -10.04
C SER A 605 -5.95 3.53 -10.12
N SER A 606 -4.68 3.94 -9.98
CA SER A 606 -4.24 5.33 -10.22
C SER A 606 -4.65 5.88 -11.61
N PRO A 607 -4.44 5.16 -12.74
CA PRO A 607 -4.83 5.67 -14.05
C PRO A 607 -6.34 5.71 -14.28
N HIS A 608 -7.15 4.91 -13.57
CA HIS A 608 -8.60 5.11 -13.55
C HIS A 608 -8.93 6.50 -13.00
N ILE A 609 -8.39 6.87 -11.83
CA ILE A 609 -8.60 8.19 -11.24
C ILE A 609 -8.03 9.31 -12.11
N ALA A 610 -6.87 9.14 -12.75
CA ALA A 610 -6.33 10.11 -13.70
C ALA A 610 -7.24 10.32 -14.93
N GLY A 611 -7.69 9.23 -15.56
CA GLY A 611 -8.62 9.31 -16.70
C GLY A 611 -9.98 9.91 -16.31
N LEU A 612 -10.50 9.58 -15.12
CA LEU A 612 -11.70 10.20 -14.55
C LEU A 612 -11.50 11.70 -14.28
N ALA A 613 -10.32 12.13 -13.82
CA ALA A 613 -10.00 13.54 -13.60
C ALA A 613 -9.97 14.32 -14.91
N ALA A 614 -9.56 13.70 -16.03
CA ALA A 614 -9.67 14.31 -17.35
C ALA A 614 -11.14 14.50 -17.79
N LEU A 615 -12.06 13.60 -17.40
CA LEU A 615 -13.49 13.81 -17.59
C LEU A 615 -13.99 15.01 -16.76
N VAL A 616 -13.58 15.10 -15.48
CA VAL A 616 -13.96 16.25 -14.64
C VAL A 616 -13.39 17.54 -15.21
N LYS A 617 -12.14 17.57 -15.68
CA LYS A 617 -11.53 18.75 -16.34
C LYS A 617 -12.30 19.17 -17.59
N GLN A 618 -12.84 18.22 -18.36
CA GLN A 618 -13.69 18.50 -19.53
C GLN A 618 -15.05 19.10 -19.14
N GLY A 619 -15.75 18.50 -18.15
CA GLY A 619 -17.09 18.93 -17.73
C GLY A 619 -17.07 20.17 -16.83
N ARG A 620 -16.04 20.29 -16.00
CA ARG A 620 -15.79 21.30 -14.95
C ARG A 620 -14.39 21.91 -15.08
N PRO A 621 -14.08 22.64 -16.17
CA PRO A 621 -12.82 23.36 -16.31
C PRO A 621 -12.66 24.51 -15.30
N ASP A 622 -13.71 24.82 -14.53
CA ASP A 622 -13.73 25.73 -13.39
C ASP A 622 -13.08 25.16 -12.12
N PHE A 623 -12.89 23.83 -12.02
CA PHE A 623 -12.40 23.19 -10.80
C PHE A 623 -10.88 23.28 -10.59
N SER A 624 -10.49 23.54 -9.34
CA SER A 624 -9.12 23.33 -8.85
C SER A 624 -8.78 21.82 -8.81
N PRO A 625 -7.50 21.42 -8.79
CA PRO A 625 -7.11 20.03 -8.52
C PRO A 625 -7.72 19.45 -7.24
N MET A 626 -7.87 20.26 -6.17
CA MET A 626 -8.47 19.81 -4.92
C MET A 626 -9.99 19.74 -4.97
N GLN A 627 -10.66 20.57 -5.77
CA GLN A 627 -12.09 20.42 -6.06
C GLN A 627 -12.35 19.15 -6.88
N ILE A 628 -11.50 18.78 -7.84
CA ILE A 628 -11.57 17.48 -8.55
C ILE A 628 -11.40 16.32 -7.57
N LYS A 629 -10.36 16.37 -6.70
CA LYS A 629 -10.12 15.36 -5.65
C LYS A 629 -11.32 15.23 -4.72
N SER A 630 -11.82 16.36 -4.23
CA SER A 630 -13.00 16.41 -3.36
C SER A 630 -14.25 15.89 -4.04
N ALA A 631 -14.47 16.19 -5.32
CA ALA A 631 -15.66 15.74 -6.04
C ALA A 631 -15.70 14.21 -6.16
N MET A 632 -14.55 13.56 -6.35
CA MET A 632 -14.46 12.09 -6.36
C MET A 632 -14.63 11.49 -4.96
N MET A 633 -13.97 12.06 -3.95
CA MET A 633 -14.01 11.55 -2.58
C MET A 633 -15.40 11.71 -1.95
N THR A 634 -16.04 12.88 -2.06
CA THR A 634 -17.31 13.13 -1.38
C THR A 634 -18.52 12.42 -2.00
N THR A 635 -18.39 11.93 -3.25
CA THR A 635 -19.43 11.14 -3.91
C THR A 635 -19.13 9.64 -4.00
N ALA A 636 -18.01 9.17 -3.46
CA ALA A 636 -17.63 7.75 -3.45
C ALA A 636 -18.73 6.86 -2.81
N GLY A 637 -18.84 5.63 -3.30
CA GLY A 637 -19.74 4.60 -2.80
C GLY A 637 -19.03 3.60 -1.87
N ASP A 638 -19.81 2.90 -1.05
CA ASP A 638 -19.31 1.85 -0.18
C ASP A 638 -18.88 0.60 -0.97
N HIS A 639 -17.91 -0.16 -0.44
CA HIS A 639 -17.58 -1.49 -0.93
C HIS A 639 -18.65 -2.53 -0.63
N ALA A 640 -18.55 -3.71 -1.26
CA ALA A 640 -19.51 -4.80 -1.06
C ALA A 640 -19.45 -5.46 0.35
N GLU A 641 -18.40 -5.16 1.13
CA GLU A 641 -18.21 -5.58 2.51
C GLU A 641 -17.65 -4.39 3.31
N GLU A 642 -18.06 -4.25 4.58
CA GLU A 642 -17.57 -3.18 5.47
C GLU A 642 -16.04 -3.25 5.62
N THR A 643 -15.36 -2.12 5.43
CA THR A 643 -13.90 -2.03 5.55
C THR A 643 -13.47 -0.78 6.30
N SER A 644 -12.16 -0.62 6.54
CA SER A 644 -11.61 0.55 7.23
C SER A 644 -11.38 1.70 6.23
N PRO A 645 -11.59 2.97 6.61
CA PRO A 645 -11.11 4.11 5.84
C PRO A 645 -9.61 4.06 5.51
N PHE A 646 -8.78 3.39 6.34
CA PHE A 646 -7.37 3.12 6.02
C PHE A 646 -7.16 2.08 4.89
N ALA A 647 -8.23 1.54 4.31
CA ALA A 647 -8.21 0.63 3.16
C ALA A 647 -8.89 1.24 1.93
N GLU A 648 -10.05 1.88 2.10
CA GLU A 648 -10.86 2.45 1.01
C GLU A 648 -10.67 3.97 0.81
N GLY A 649 -10.11 4.67 1.79
CA GLY A 649 -10.16 6.13 1.88
C GLY A 649 -11.57 6.63 2.11
N ALA A 650 -12.12 7.38 1.16
CA ALA A 650 -13.53 7.78 1.15
C ALA A 650 -14.49 6.72 0.56
N GLY A 651 -13.98 5.64 -0.04
CA GLY A 651 -14.78 4.56 -0.65
C GLY A 651 -14.28 4.13 -2.04
N PHE A 652 -15.12 3.42 -2.79
CA PHE A 652 -14.93 3.14 -4.21
C PHE A 652 -15.47 4.30 -5.07
N VAL A 653 -14.71 4.72 -6.09
CA VAL A 653 -15.08 5.86 -6.93
C VAL A 653 -16.41 5.65 -7.68
N ASP A 654 -17.29 6.65 -7.61
CA ASP A 654 -18.55 6.72 -8.38
C ASP A 654 -18.52 7.92 -9.35
N PRO A 655 -18.16 7.69 -10.62
CA PRO A 655 -18.13 8.73 -11.65
C PRO A 655 -19.49 9.32 -12.01
N THR A 656 -20.60 8.64 -11.71
CA THR A 656 -21.94 9.11 -12.08
C THR A 656 -22.35 10.37 -11.32
N ARG A 657 -21.67 10.65 -10.20
CA ARG A 657 -21.95 11.78 -9.31
C ARG A 657 -20.86 12.86 -9.33
N MET A 658 -19.59 12.53 -9.58
CA MET A 658 -18.44 13.45 -9.42
C MET A 658 -18.50 14.73 -10.29
N MET A 659 -19.33 14.78 -11.32
CA MET A 659 -19.54 16.01 -12.12
C MET A 659 -20.38 17.06 -11.38
N ASN A 660 -21.21 16.61 -10.44
CA ASN A 660 -22.12 17.41 -9.64
C ASN A 660 -22.08 16.91 -8.17
N PRO A 661 -20.98 17.15 -7.41
CA PRO A 661 -20.83 16.68 -6.03
C PRO A 661 -21.66 17.49 -5.00
N GLY A 662 -22.13 18.69 -5.34
CA GLY A 662 -22.93 19.58 -4.51
C GLY A 662 -22.07 20.51 -3.68
N LEU A 663 -21.26 19.94 -2.79
CA LEU A 663 -20.23 20.63 -2.02
C LEU A 663 -18.85 20.02 -2.29
N THR A 664 -17.83 20.88 -2.35
CA THR A 664 -16.41 20.49 -2.38
C THR A 664 -15.64 21.13 -1.25
N PHE A 665 -14.65 20.39 -0.75
CA PHE A 665 -13.54 20.90 0.04
C PHE A 665 -12.46 21.37 -0.94
N ASP A 666 -11.73 22.41 -0.58
CA ASP A 666 -10.71 23.03 -1.44
C ASP A 666 -9.57 23.54 -0.58
N SER A 667 -8.36 23.45 -1.09
CA SER A 667 -7.16 24.03 -0.47
C SER A 667 -6.18 24.43 -1.57
N ASP A 668 -5.49 25.54 -1.36
CA ASP A 668 -4.52 26.07 -2.31
C ASP A 668 -3.09 26.12 -1.75
N ARG A 669 -2.16 26.69 -2.52
CA ARG A 669 -0.75 26.80 -2.15
C ARG A 669 -0.54 27.52 -0.82
N GLY A 670 -1.36 28.50 -0.46
CA GLY A 670 -1.33 29.16 0.84
C GLY A 670 -1.58 28.15 1.96
N ASP A 671 -2.72 27.46 1.92
CA ASP A 671 -3.09 26.44 2.92
C ASP A 671 -2.01 25.35 3.05
N TRP A 672 -1.37 24.94 1.95
CA TRP A 672 -0.31 23.91 2.00
C TRP A 672 1.01 24.42 2.59
N TYR A 673 1.38 25.68 2.40
CA TYR A 673 2.56 26.27 3.03
C TYR A 673 2.32 26.61 4.51
N ASP A 674 1.10 27.04 4.85
CA ASP A 674 0.66 27.19 6.24
C ASP A 674 0.65 25.84 6.97
N PHE A 675 0.19 24.77 6.32
CA PHE A 675 0.30 23.38 6.79
C PHE A 675 1.77 22.97 6.98
N LEU A 676 2.64 23.18 5.98
CA LEU A 676 4.07 22.85 6.12
C LEU A 676 4.74 23.62 7.27
N ALA A 677 4.37 24.87 7.51
CA ALA A 677 4.83 25.64 8.67
C ALA A 677 4.33 25.05 10.00
N GLY A 678 3.10 24.53 10.04
CA GLY A 678 2.56 23.76 11.18
C GLY A 678 3.33 22.46 11.44
N GLN A 679 3.88 21.86 10.37
CA GLN A 679 4.78 20.69 10.44
C GLN A 679 6.26 21.08 10.69
N GLY A 680 6.51 22.29 11.20
CA GLY A 680 7.85 22.77 11.57
C GLY A 680 8.77 23.16 10.40
N VAL A 681 8.26 23.24 9.16
CA VAL A 681 9.07 23.58 7.97
C VAL A 681 9.17 25.10 7.81
N VAL A 682 10.34 25.67 8.12
CA VAL A 682 10.59 27.11 8.08
C VAL A 682 11.43 27.51 6.85
N TYR A 683 10.90 28.39 5.99
CA TYR A 683 11.56 28.92 4.79
C TYR A 683 11.77 30.44 4.85
N SER A 684 13.00 30.96 4.95
CA SER A 684 13.25 32.42 5.01
C SER A 684 14.15 33.00 3.90
N ASP A 685 14.25 34.33 3.93
CA ASP A 685 15.22 35.22 3.28
C ASP A 685 15.28 35.33 1.75
N THR A 686 14.73 34.40 0.94
CA THR A 686 14.79 34.54 -0.55
C THR A 686 13.52 34.27 -1.37
N GLY A 687 12.39 33.84 -0.79
CA GLY A 687 11.21 33.53 -1.63
C GLY A 687 9.80 33.46 -1.02
N ASN A 688 9.67 33.40 0.31
CA ASN A 688 8.43 33.20 1.08
C ASN A 688 7.71 31.83 0.89
N PRO A 689 6.89 31.40 1.87
CA PRO A 689 6.71 31.97 3.22
C PRO A 689 7.34 31.12 4.35
N VAL A 690 7.85 31.79 5.37
CA VAL A 690 7.46 31.40 6.75
C VAL A 690 6.02 31.86 6.90
N SER A 691 5.13 31.03 7.42
CA SER A 691 3.76 31.46 7.69
C SER A 691 3.61 32.04 9.09
N ASP A 692 2.97 33.20 9.19
CA ASP A 692 2.48 33.77 10.44
C ASP A 692 1.21 33.03 10.95
N THR A 693 0.64 32.12 10.14
CA THR A 693 -0.54 31.30 10.44
C THR A 693 -0.32 29.81 10.18
N PRO A 694 0.56 29.12 10.95
CA PRO A 694 0.71 27.67 10.86
C PRO A 694 -0.63 26.92 11.00
N ILE A 695 -0.86 25.94 10.12
CA ILE A 695 -2.05 25.07 10.11
C ILE A 695 -1.66 23.70 10.66
N ASP A 696 -2.39 23.26 11.69
CA ASP A 696 -2.34 21.90 12.22
C ASP A 696 -2.78 20.87 11.16
N ALA A 697 -2.20 19.68 11.18
CA ALA A 697 -2.41 18.68 10.14
C ALA A 697 -3.88 18.19 10.08
N SER A 698 -4.56 18.08 11.22
CA SER A 698 -5.98 17.71 11.30
C SER A 698 -6.90 18.84 10.80
N ASP A 699 -6.45 20.09 10.83
CA ASP A 699 -7.23 21.29 10.50
C ASP A 699 -7.22 21.64 8.99
N LEU A 700 -6.29 21.07 8.21
CA LEU A 700 -6.20 21.29 6.78
C LEU A 700 -7.50 20.89 6.05
N ASN A 701 -7.95 21.72 5.10
CA ASN A 701 -9.28 21.61 4.48
C ASN A 701 -9.39 20.54 3.39
N VAL A 702 -9.07 19.29 3.73
CA VAL A 702 -9.27 18.10 2.91
C VAL A 702 -10.65 17.45 3.17
N PRO A 703 -11.22 16.69 2.19
CA PRO A 703 -12.48 15.96 2.32
C PRO A 703 -12.36 14.67 3.16
N SER A 704 -11.60 14.75 4.26
CA SER A 704 -11.37 13.70 5.25
C SER A 704 -10.91 14.33 6.57
N LEU A 705 -10.95 13.55 7.65
CA LEU A 705 -10.34 13.90 8.93
C LEU A 705 -9.69 12.64 9.53
N ALA A 706 -8.40 12.71 9.84
CA ALA A 706 -7.79 11.83 10.81
C ALA A 706 -7.25 12.64 12.00
N ILE A 707 -7.17 12.00 13.16
CA ILE A 707 -6.55 12.53 14.37
C ILE A 707 -5.67 11.42 14.95
N GLY A 708 -4.35 11.62 14.90
CA GLY A 708 -3.32 10.69 15.36
C GLY A 708 -3.44 10.38 16.84
N GLU A 709 -3.48 11.41 17.69
CA GLU A 709 -3.63 11.24 19.14
C GLU A 709 -4.70 12.16 19.72
N LEU A 710 -5.92 11.61 19.89
CA LEU A 710 -7.06 12.36 20.41
C LEU A 710 -7.06 12.41 21.93
N PHE A 711 -6.53 13.50 22.50
CA PHE A 711 -6.55 13.77 23.94
C PHE A 711 -7.91 14.32 24.42
N GLY A 712 -8.90 13.44 24.49
CA GLY A 712 -10.24 13.73 25.02
C GLY A 712 -11.21 14.36 24.01
N THR A 713 -10.96 15.60 23.57
CA THR A 713 -11.83 16.30 22.59
C THR A 713 -11.06 17.34 21.78
N GLN A 714 -11.12 17.21 20.45
CA GLN A 714 -10.53 18.12 19.47
C GLN A 714 -11.65 18.73 18.62
N THR A 715 -11.44 19.93 18.08
CA THR A 715 -12.41 20.60 17.20
C THR A 715 -11.68 21.25 16.06
N VAL A 716 -11.89 20.73 14.86
CA VAL A 716 -11.25 21.20 13.62
C VAL A 716 -12.25 22.00 12.77
N LYS A 717 -11.73 22.95 12.01
CA LYS A 717 -12.46 23.69 10.99
C LYS A 717 -12.53 22.88 9.71
N ARG A 718 -13.67 22.98 9.01
CA ARG A 718 -13.77 22.67 7.57
C ARG A 718 -14.56 23.76 6.84
N THR A 719 -14.22 23.97 5.58
CA THR A 719 -14.74 25.04 4.73
C THR A 719 -15.30 24.42 3.45
N LEU A 720 -16.63 24.32 3.34
CA LEU A 720 -17.32 23.64 2.24
C LEU A 720 -17.82 24.66 1.22
N THR A 721 -17.39 24.55 -0.04
CA THR A 721 -17.81 25.41 -1.15
C THR A 721 -18.91 24.75 -1.96
N ALA A 722 -20.01 25.48 -2.22
CA ALA A 722 -21.11 24.98 -3.03
C ALA A 722 -20.88 25.22 -4.53
N VAL A 723 -20.91 24.15 -5.33
CA VAL A 723 -20.42 24.16 -6.73
C VAL A 723 -21.47 23.88 -7.80
N ASP A 724 -22.67 23.39 -7.41
CA ASP A 724 -23.75 22.99 -8.34
C ASP A 724 -25.07 23.73 -8.09
N GLY A 725 -24.98 24.91 -7.49
CA GLY A 725 -26.12 25.69 -7.02
C GLY A 725 -25.96 26.16 -5.58
N GLY A 726 -27.00 26.81 -5.08
CA GLY A 726 -27.13 27.14 -3.66
C GLY A 726 -28.29 26.35 -3.06
N GLY A 727 -28.16 25.94 -1.80
CA GLY A 727 -29.14 25.07 -1.16
C GLY A 727 -28.95 24.99 0.35
N THR A 728 -29.95 24.42 1.03
CA THR A 728 -29.84 24.08 2.46
C THR A 728 -29.28 22.68 2.60
N TRP A 729 -28.22 22.57 3.39
CA TRP A 729 -27.58 21.29 3.73
C TRP A 729 -27.78 20.98 5.21
N THR A 730 -27.81 19.69 5.55
CA THR A 730 -27.93 19.19 6.93
C THR A 730 -26.93 18.06 7.15
N ALA A 731 -26.12 18.16 8.20
CA ALA A 731 -25.14 17.15 8.58
C ALA A 731 -25.77 16.05 9.45
N SER A 732 -25.49 14.79 9.13
CA SER A 732 -25.68 13.63 9.99
C SER A 732 -24.33 12.93 10.22
N VAL A 733 -24.26 12.15 11.30
CA VAL A 733 -23.10 11.31 11.65
C VAL A 733 -23.52 9.85 11.58
N GLU A 734 -22.72 9.03 10.91
CA GLU A 734 -22.95 7.62 10.63
C GLU A 734 -21.72 6.79 11.02
N GLY A 735 -21.88 5.48 11.24
CA GLY A 735 -20.78 4.56 11.51
C GLY A 735 -19.96 4.77 12.80
N ALA A 736 -20.31 5.75 13.64
CA ALA A 736 -19.51 6.24 14.77
C ALA A 736 -19.43 5.30 16.00
N SER A 737 -19.11 4.02 15.81
CA SER A 737 -18.88 3.06 16.89
C SER A 737 -17.51 3.26 17.51
N GLY A 738 -17.42 4.21 18.46
CA GLY A 738 -16.22 4.47 19.25
C GLY A 738 -15.93 5.96 19.46
N LEU A 739 -16.40 6.82 18.56
CA LEU A 739 -16.20 8.27 18.59
C LEU A 739 -17.52 9.01 18.82
N ASP A 740 -17.49 10.06 19.64
CA ASP A 740 -18.57 11.04 19.72
C ASP A 740 -18.23 12.20 18.77
N VAL A 741 -18.86 12.24 17.60
CA VAL A 741 -18.63 13.26 16.56
C VAL A 741 -19.83 14.19 16.43
N SER A 742 -19.59 15.50 16.25
CA SER A 742 -20.65 16.49 16.02
C SER A 742 -20.19 17.63 15.09
N VAL A 743 -21.16 18.27 14.41
CA VAL A 743 -20.91 19.33 13.42
C VAL A 743 -21.70 20.58 13.78
N SER A 744 -21.07 21.75 13.74
CA SER A 744 -21.68 23.04 14.06
C SER A 744 -21.34 24.12 13.02
N PRO A 745 -22.34 24.75 12.35
CA PRO A 745 -23.77 24.48 12.45
C PRO A 745 -24.17 23.16 11.76
N ALA A 746 -25.01 22.36 12.41
CA ALA A 746 -25.52 21.09 11.86
C ALA A 746 -26.45 21.26 10.64
N SER A 747 -26.88 22.48 10.31
CA SER A 747 -27.55 22.80 9.05
C SER A 747 -27.30 24.25 8.65
N PHE A 748 -27.12 24.49 7.34
CA PHE A 748 -26.75 25.80 6.81
C PHE A 748 -27.34 26.13 5.43
N THR A 749 -27.48 27.44 5.23
CA THR A 749 -27.81 28.29 4.07
C THR A 749 -26.69 28.70 3.10
N VAL A 750 -26.22 27.91 2.12
CA VAL A 750 -25.12 28.36 1.23
C VAL A 750 -25.59 28.70 -0.19
N ALA A 751 -25.01 29.73 -0.81
CA ALA A 751 -25.29 30.13 -2.19
C ALA A 751 -24.24 29.56 -3.17
N ASN A 752 -24.57 29.46 -4.46
CA ASN A 752 -23.63 28.94 -5.46
C ASN A 752 -22.33 29.74 -5.51
N ALA A 753 -21.20 29.04 -5.64
CA ALA A 753 -19.85 29.59 -5.61
C ALA A 753 -19.57 30.44 -4.35
N GLN A 754 -20.12 30.03 -3.19
CA GLN A 754 -19.79 30.56 -1.87
C GLN A 754 -19.42 29.41 -0.93
N ALA A 755 -18.59 29.73 0.06
CA ALA A 755 -18.15 28.80 1.09
C ALA A 755 -18.97 28.92 2.38
N GLN A 756 -19.03 27.83 3.15
CA GLN A 756 -19.53 27.79 4.51
C GLN A 756 -18.50 27.13 5.43
N ASP A 757 -18.11 27.85 6.48
CA ASP A 757 -17.32 27.32 7.59
C ASP A 757 -18.20 26.43 8.49
N VAL A 758 -17.70 25.26 8.86
CA VAL A 758 -18.24 24.41 9.92
C VAL A 758 -17.13 24.01 10.89
N GLN A 759 -17.51 23.78 12.15
CA GLN A 759 -16.66 23.19 13.18
C GLN A 759 -17.05 21.71 13.33
N VAL A 760 -16.06 20.82 13.28
CA VAL A 760 -16.20 19.38 13.48
C VAL A 760 -15.53 19.03 14.81
N THR A 761 -16.33 18.71 15.82
CA THR A 761 -15.85 18.30 17.14
C THR A 761 -15.83 16.77 17.22
N VAL A 762 -14.68 16.20 17.56
CA VAL A 762 -14.46 14.75 17.74
C VAL A 762 -14.02 14.50 19.19
N ALA A 763 -14.64 13.53 19.85
CA ALA A 763 -14.29 13.10 21.20
C ALA A 763 -14.18 11.58 21.30
N ALA A 764 -13.36 11.10 22.24
CA ALA A 764 -13.22 9.68 22.54
C ALA A 764 -14.48 9.17 23.27
N GLY A 765 -15.35 8.45 22.55
CA GLY A 765 -16.65 7.98 23.06
C GLY A 765 -16.53 6.64 23.79
N SER A 766 -16.52 5.54 23.03
CA SER A 766 -16.34 4.17 23.56
C SER A 766 -15.14 3.44 22.98
N ALA A 767 -14.28 4.12 22.20
CA ALA A 767 -13.02 3.58 21.72
C ALA A 767 -12.03 3.37 22.88
N ALA A 768 -11.16 2.37 22.77
CA ALA A 768 -10.08 2.17 23.73
C ALA A 768 -8.88 3.06 23.38
N PRO A 769 -8.11 3.55 24.36
CA PRO A 769 -6.87 4.26 24.09
C PRO A 769 -5.88 3.41 23.30
N GLY A 770 -5.28 3.99 22.26
CA GLY A 770 -4.43 3.29 21.32
C GLY A 770 -5.17 2.42 20.28
N GLU A 771 -6.50 2.36 20.27
CA GLU A 771 -7.28 1.71 19.20
C GLU A 771 -7.93 2.76 18.27
N TRP A 772 -7.70 2.63 16.97
CA TRP A 772 -8.35 3.47 15.96
C TRP A 772 -9.85 3.20 15.88
N ALA A 773 -10.65 4.25 15.93
CA ALA A 773 -12.09 4.23 15.66
C ALA A 773 -12.44 5.14 14.47
N ALA A 774 -13.60 4.89 13.87
CA ALA A 774 -14.06 5.55 12.65
C ALA A 774 -15.51 6.06 12.77
N ALA A 775 -15.85 7.04 11.93
CA ALA A 775 -17.17 7.58 11.70
C ALA A 775 -17.25 8.17 10.28
N HIS A 776 -18.46 8.52 9.83
CA HIS A 776 -18.69 9.30 8.62
C HIS A 776 -19.56 10.51 8.94
N ILE A 777 -19.23 11.66 8.36
CA ILE A 777 -20.12 12.82 8.31
C ILE A 777 -20.76 12.84 6.93
N VAL A 778 -22.08 12.98 6.88
CA VAL A 778 -22.86 13.07 5.63
C VAL A 778 -23.65 14.36 5.63
N TRP A 779 -23.33 15.29 4.72
CA TRP A 779 -24.20 16.43 4.45
C TRP A 779 -25.22 16.03 3.39
N THR A 780 -26.51 16.16 3.71
CA THR A 780 -27.62 15.92 2.78
C THR A 780 -28.28 17.24 2.38
N SER A 781 -28.51 17.45 1.08
CA SER A 781 -29.20 18.63 0.54
C SER A 781 -30.72 18.53 0.72
N SER A 782 -31.42 19.65 0.51
CA SER A 782 -32.89 19.69 0.54
C SER A 782 -33.61 18.87 -0.56
N ASP A 783 -32.89 18.44 -1.59
CA ASP A 783 -33.36 17.60 -2.71
C ASP A 783 -32.75 16.18 -2.73
N GLY A 784 -31.87 15.85 -1.78
CA GLY A 784 -31.41 14.47 -1.53
C GLY A 784 -30.03 14.11 -2.10
N GLN A 785 -29.27 15.09 -2.60
CA GLN A 785 -27.84 14.94 -2.90
C GLN A 785 -27.07 14.75 -1.58
N THR A 786 -26.05 13.88 -1.57
CA THR A 786 -25.21 13.64 -0.40
C THR A 786 -23.73 13.91 -0.68
N VAL A 787 -23.03 14.37 0.36
CA VAL A 787 -21.60 14.66 0.42
C VAL A 787 -21.07 13.91 1.65
N ARG A 788 -20.24 12.87 1.45
CA ARG A 788 -19.68 12.00 2.51
C ARG A 788 -18.26 12.47 2.87
N MET A 789 -17.89 12.39 4.14
CA MET A 789 -16.52 12.60 4.62
C MET A 789 -16.18 11.54 5.69
N PRO A 790 -15.14 10.71 5.50
CA PRO A 790 -14.65 9.82 6.55
C PRO A 790 -13.96 10.60 7.67
N VAL A 791 -14.15 10.13 8.90
CA VAL A 791 -13.51 10.62 10.12
C VAL A 791 -12.88 9.43 10.84
N VAL A 792 -11.60 9.50 11.19
CA VAL A 792 -10.92 8.51 12.04
C VAL A 792 -10.19 9.21 13.18
N ALA A 793 -10.07 8.55 14.33
CA ALA A 793 -9.26 9.03 15.43
C ALA A 793 -8.79 7.87 16.32
N GLN A 794 -7.59 7.99 16.89
CA GLN A 794 -7.04 7.08 17.89
C GLN A 794 -6.92 7.84 19.23
N PRO A 795 -7.65 7.45 20.30
CA PRO A 795 -7.56 8.14 21.58
C PRO A 795 -6.18 7.97 22.22
N GLY A 796 -5.53 9.07 22.57
CA GLY A 796 -4.26 9.08 23.30
C GLY A 796 -4.41 8.62 24.76
N VAL A 797 -3.29 8.41 25.45
CA VAL A 797 -3.30 8.08 26.89
C VAL A 797 -2.84 9.25 27.74
N ALA A 798 -1.63 9.74 27.50
CA ALA A 798 -1.03 10.88 28.16
C ALA A 798 -0.05 11.55 27.17
N ASP A 799 0.08 12.87 27.29
CA ASP A 799 1.07 13.72 26.61
C ASP A 799 1.75 14.57 27.69
N ALA A 800 3.08 14.57 27.72
CA ALA A 800 3.92 15.24 28.69
C ALA A 800 5.14 15.90 28.00
N PRO A 801 5.66 17.02 28.52
CA PRO A 801 6.78 17.71 27.89
C PRO A 801 8.06 16.85 27.88
N ASP A 802 8.89 17.01 26.84
CA ASP A 802 10.20 16.34 26.74
C ASP A 802 11.14 16.63 27.93
N LEU A 803 11.02 17.81 28.55
CA LEU A 803 11.93 18.30 29.59
C LEU A 803 11.19 19.17 30.64
N ILE A 804 11.58 19.03 31.90
CA ILE A 804 11.25 19.94 33.00
C ILE A 804 12.51 20.33 33.80
N GLU A 805 12.56 21.58 34.27
CA GLU A 805 13.75 22.18 34.88
C GLU A 805 13.43 22.98 36.15
N GLY A 806 14.33 22.93 37.14
CA GLY A 806 14.20 23.67 38.42
C GLY A 806 15.55 23.93 39.08
N HIS A 807 15.56 24.53 40.28
CA HIS A 807 16.76 24.94 41.02
C HIS A 807 16.84 24.30 42.41
N THR A 808 18.02 24.27 43.05
CA THR A 808 18.18 23.62 44.37
C THR A 808 17.37 24.27 45.48
N THR A 809 17.00 25.54 45.33
CA THR A 809 16.18 26.28 46.30
C THR A 809 14.68 26.19 46.05
N ASP A 810 14.25 25.58 44.95
CA ASP A 810 12.83 25.38 44.68
C ASP A 810 12.30 24.27 45.60
N GLU A 811 11.19 24.52 46.31
CA GLU A 811 10.54 23.50 47.15
C GLU A 811 9.83 22.43 46.29
N THR A 812 9.56 22.74 45.02
CA THR A 812 8.72 21.93 44.12
C THR A 812 9.14 22.05 42.65
N LEU A 813 8.96 20.97 41.88
CA LEU A 813 9.04 20.95 40.42
C LEU A 813 7.73 20.39 39.83
N ASP A 814 7.15 21.09 38.87
CA ASP A 814 5.88 20.73 38.24
C ASP A 814 6.07 19.97 36.93
N LEU A 815 5.35 18.83 36.79
CA LEU A 815 5.22 18.06 35.55
C LEU A 815 3.76 18.15 35.04
N PRO A 816 3.47 19.02 34.04
CA PRO A 816 2.16 19.05 33.40
C PRO A 816 1.98 17.85 32.47
N VAL A 817 0.87 17.13 32.59
CA VAL A 817 0.53 15.98 31.72
C VAL A 817 -0.90 16.12 31.21
N LEU A 818 -1.09 16.26 29.90
CA LEU A 818 -2.39 16.20 29.24
C LEU A 818 -2.89 14.76 29.23
N SER A 819 -4.02 14.49 29.90
CA SER A 819 -4.60 13.14 29.91
C SER A 819 -5.58 12.93 28.75
N GLY A 820 -5.38 11.85 27.99
CA GLY A 820 -6.40 11.31 27.06
C GLY A 820 -7.41 10.39 27.76
N VAL A 821 -7.14 9.97 28.99
CA VAL A 821 -7.95 8.98 29.74
C VAL A 821 -8.66 9.53 30.97
N ASN A 822 -9.76 8.88 31.32
CA ASN A 822 -10.37 8.95 32.65
C ASN A 822 -9.84 7.79 33.49
N GLY A 823 -9.16 8.07 34.60
CA GLY A 823 -8.55 7.02 35.42
C GLY A 823 -7.44 7.51 36.34
N ALA A 824 -6.51 6.62 36.67
CA ALA A 824 -5.27 6.98 37.36
C ALA A 824 -4.11 7.02 36.36
N LEU A 825 -3.38 8.13 36.32
CA LEU A 825 -2.01 8.17 35.82
C LEU A 825 -1.05 8.10 37.02
N GLU A 826 0.13 7.55 36.80
CA GLU A 826 1.18 7.39 37.80
C GLU A 826 2.49 8.01 37.28
N THR A 827 3.29 8.61 38.15
CA THR A 827 4.62 9.15 37.82
C THR A 827 5.72 8.32 38.49
N ARG A 828 6.80 8.04 37.76
CA ARG A 828 7.99 7.35 38.30
C ARG A 828 9.27 8.08 37.93
N VAL A 829 9.87 8.74 38.92
CA VAL A 829 11.22 9.28 38.81
C VAL A 829 12.23 8.13 38.62
N ARG A 830 13.19 8.30 37.72
CA ARG A 830 14.30 7.35 37.50
C ARG A 830 15.61 8.10 37.30
N GLY A 831 16.67 7.60 37.93
CA GLY A 831 18.04 8.04 37.69
C GLY A 831 18.32 9.51 37.97
N LEU A 832 17.50 10.19 38.78
CA LEU A 832 17.81 11.52 39.29
C LEU A 832 18.97 11.43 40.29
N VAL A 833 20.16 11.81 39.84
CA VAL A 833 21.42 11.65 40.59
C VAL A 833 22.15 12.97 40.79
N ARG A 834 22.89 13.07 41.90
CA ARG A 834 23.72 14.23 42.24
C ARG A 834 24.81 14.43 41.19
N VAL A 835 25.06 15.69 40.87
CA VAL A 835 26.13 16.16 40.01
C VAL A 835 27.31 16.65 40.85
N ASP A 836 28.51 16.15 40.57
CA ASP A 836 29.76 16.72 41.06
C ASP A 836 30.19 17.85 40.12
N GLU A 837 30.38 19.06 40.68
CA GLU A 837 30.59 20.30 39.94
C GLU A 837 32.01 20.87 40.16
N SER A 838 32.55 21.50 39.12
CA SER A 838 33.93 21.99 39.03
C SER A 838 34.00 23.15 38.03
N THR A 839 35.08 23.94 38.00
CA THR A 839 35.23 25.07 37.06
C THR A 839 36.63 25.14 36.45
N GLY A 840 36.72 25.69 35.25
CA GLY A 840 38.00 25.82 34.52
C GLY A 840 37.99 26.90 33.46
N GLU A 841 39.12 27.03 32.77
CA GLU A 841 39.27 27.81 31.54
C GLU A 841 39.59 26.86 30.38
N ALA A 842 38.86 27.03 29.28
CA ALA A 842 38.96 26.27 28.03
C ALA A 842 39.64 27.13 26.96
N PRO A 843 40.81 26.75 26.43
CA PRO A 843 41.42 27.49 25.32
C PRO A 843 40.57 27.34 24.06
N GLU A 844 40.52 28.39 23.23
CA GLU A 844 40.08 28.22 21.84
C GLU A 844 41.09 27.34 21.07
N GLN A 845 40.60 26.27 20.45
CA GLN A 845 41.37 25.40 19.56
C GLN A 845 40.51 24.91 18.40
N ALA A 846 41.07 24.89 17.19
CA ALA A 846 40.40 24.30 16.02
C ALA A 846 40.49 22.75 15.98
N LEU A 847 41.40 22.17 16.78
CA LEU A 847 41.60 20.73 16.98
C LEU A 847 42.16 20.53 18.40
N PHE A 848 41.61 19.57 19.14
CA PHE A 848 42.08 19.24 20.49
C PHE A 848 43.52 18.72 20.54
N ASP A 849 44.40 19.41 21.28
CA ASP A 849 45.70 18.86 21.70
C ASP A 849 45.76 18.73 23.23
N ALA A 850 45.70 17.49 23.72
CA ALA A 850 45.82 17.13 25.13
C ALA A 850 47.18 17.48 25.78
N HIS A 851 48.14 18.05 25.02
CA HIS A 851 49.42 18.55 25.51
C HIS A 851 49.49 20.09 25.61
N ASP A 852 48.43 20.82 25.24
CA ASP A 852 48.38 22.28 25.44
C ASP A 852 48.39 22.61 26.94
N GLU A 853 49.46 23.28 27.39
CA GLU A 853 49.67 23.66 28.80
C GLU A 853 48.61 24.65 29.33
N ARG A 854 47.71 25.18 28.47
CA ARG A 854 46.54 25.98 28.84
C ARG A 854 45.35 25.16 29.37
N LEU A 855 45.28 23.86 29.10
CA LEU A 855 44.09 23.05 29.41
C LEU A 855 43.87 22.82 30.91
N THR A 856 42.65 23.10 31.39
CA THR A 856 42.25 22.78 32.77
C THR A 856 41.95 21.28 32.94
N ALA A 857 42.71 20.62 33.82
CA ALA A 857 42.64 19.19 34.07
C ALA A 857 41.73 18.82 35.27
N HIS A 858 40.66 18.07 35.00
CA HIS A 858 39.71 17.61 36.02
C HIS A 858 39.85 16.09 36.28
N ASP A 859 40.66 15.71 37.26
CA ASP A 859 40.88 14.31 37.63
C ASP A 859 39.67 13.71 38.39
N PHE A 860 39.20 12.54 37.96
CA PHE A 860 38.13 11.79 38.61
C PHE A 860 38.35 10.27 38.48
N ALA A 861 37.54 9.48 39.20
CA ALA A 861 37.62 8.01 39.19
C ALA A 861 36.28 7.42 38.74
N TYR A 862 36.24 6.78 37.56
CA TYR A 862 35.02 6.14 37.06
C TYR A 862 34.63 4.92 37.93
N PRO A 863 33.48 4.92 38.64
CA PRO A 863 33.21 3.88 39.62
C PRO A 863 32.72 2.59 38.96
N ARG A 864 33.43 1.48 39.21
CA ARG A 864 33.07 0.15 38.66
C ARG A 864 31.67 -0.28 39.10
N GLY A 865 30.71 -0.21 38.18
CA GLY A 865 29.33 -0.67 38.39
C GLY A 865 28.26 0.23 37.79
N TYR A 866 28.58 1.47 37.41
CA TYR A 866 27.66 2.37 36.70
C TYR A 866 27.71 2.12 35.19
N PRO A 867 26.56 2.12 34.49
CA PRO A 867 26.50 1.88 33.04
C PRO A 867 26.75 3.14 32.20
N ASN A 868 26.56 4.33 32.78
CA ASN A 868 26.73 5.63 32.14
C ASN A 868 27.41 6.61 33.12
N VAL A 869 28.12 7.59 32.56
CA VAL A 869 28.30 8.93 33.14
C VAL A 869 27.51 9.94 32.30
N ARG A 870 27.03 11.03 32.90
CA ARG A 870 26.67 12.26 32.20
C ARG A 870 27.70 13.33 32.56
N ILE A 871 28.34 13.92 31.56
CA ILE A 871 29.31 15.01 31.73
C ILE A 871 28.77 16.22 30.97
N GLU A 872 28.63 17.35 31.64
CA GLU A 872 27.94 18.53 31.15
C GLU A 872 28.82 19.76 31.40
N ALA A 873 29.20 20.48 30.36
CA ALA A 873 30.10 21.64 30.43
C ALA A 873 29.38 22.88 29.90
N GLU A 874 29.25 23.90 30.74
CA GLU A 874 28.50 25.13 30.49
C GLU A 874 29.43 26.33 30.64
N THR A 875 29.31 27.37 29.82
CA THR A 875 30.11 28.59 29.94
C THR A 875 29.76 29.35 31.24
N ALA A 876 30.62 30.28 31.66
CA ALA A 876 30.48 30.95 32.96
C ALA A 876 30.50 32.49 32.84
N GLY A 877 29.32 33.09 32.94
CA GLY A 877 29.07 34.52 32.72
C GLY A 877 28.68 34.81 31.26
N ASP A 878 28.67 36.09 30.89
CA ASP A 878 28.15 36.61 29.61
C ASP A 878 29.07 36.26 28.40
N VAL A 879 29.32 34.98 28.14
CA VAL A 879 30.18 34.46 27.06
C VAL A 879 29.63 33.13 26.54
N GLU A 880 29.06 33.12 25.34
CA GLU A 880 28.78 31.87 24.61
C GLU A 880 30.07 31.33 23.95
N ALA A 881 30.16 30.00 23.83
CA ALA A 881 31.21 29.30 23.09
C ALA A 881 30.82 27.83 22.82
N ASP A 882 31.13 27.31 21.63
CA ASP A 882 31.04 25.88 21.26
C ASP A 882 32.04 25.05 22.11
N LEU A 883 31.59 24.57 23.28
CA LEU A 883 32.42 23.77 24.19
C LEU A 883 32.49 22.30 23.74
N ASP A 884 33.70 21.78 23.52
CA ASP A 884 33.98 20.34 23.40
C ASP A 884 34.43 19.75 24.76
N ILE A 885 33.92 18.57 25.12
CA ILE A 885 34.33 17.80 26.30
C ILE A 885 35.23 16.62 25.88
N TYR A 886 36.39 16.46 26.51
CA TYR A 886 37.32 15.34 26.25
C TYR A 886 37.74 14.64 27.55
N VAL A 887 37.50 13.32 27.63
CA VAL A 887 37.90 12.48 28.77
C VAL A 887 39.13 11.66 28.39
N MET A 888 40.26 11.88 29.06
CA MET A 888 41.49 11.10 28.91
C MET A 888 41.58 10.03 30.02
N SER A 889 42.24 8.90 29.74
CA SER A 889 42.60 7.92 30.78
C SER A 889 44.08 7.99 31.11
N SER A 890 44.44 7.68 32.36
CA SER A 890 45.84 7.62 32.83
C SER A 890 46.74 6.61 32.09
N TRP A 891 46.19 5.80 31.17
CA TRP A 891 46.92 4.82 30.35
C TRP A 891 46.94 5.16 28.84
N SER A 892 46.24 6.20 28.39
CA SER A 892 46.08 6.56 26.97
C SER A 892 46.64 7.95 26.66
N SER A 893 47.12 8.14 25.43
CA SER A 893 47.44 9.46 24.85
C SER A 893 46.32 10.03 23.97
N TYR A 894 45.13 9.40 24.01
CA TYR A 894 43.93 9.79 23.26
C TYR A 894 42.69 9.69 24.17
N PRO A 895 41.62 10.47 23.91
CA PRO A 895 40.43 10.44 24.73
C PRO A 895 39.71 9.08 24.66
N VAL A 896 39.14 8.67 25.80
CA VAL A 896 38.36 7.44 26.04
C VAL A 896 36.86 7.71 26.21
N ALA A 897 36.47 8.97 26.14
CA ALA A 897 35.13 9.47 25.91
C ALA A 897 35.25 10.94 25.45
N ARG A 898 34.30 11.44 24.66
CA ARG A 898 34.22 12.86 24.29
C ARG A 898 32.80 13.26 23.87
N SER A 899 32.53 14.55 23.92
CA SER A 899 31.36 15.18 23.29
C SER A 899 31.82 16.41 22.52
N THR A 900 31.29 16.63 21.32
CA THR A 900 31.66 17.72 20.41
C THR A 900 30.44 18.18 19.59
N THR A 901 29.34 18.54 20.27
CA THR A 901 28.02 18.77 19.67
C THR A 901 27.91 20.15 18.97
N ARG A 902 26.70 20.45 18.46
CA ARG A 902 26.29 21.73 17.89
C ARG A 902 25.31 22.42 18.84
N GLY A 903 25.56 23.68 19.21
CA GLY A 903 24.49 24.52 19.75
C GLY A 903 24.92 25.84 20.36
N THR A 904 25.78 25.77 21.37
CA THR A 904 25.46 26.43 22.65
C THR A 904 26.68 26.55 23.55
N GLY A 905 26.67 27.56 24.44
CA GLY A 905 27.48 27.62 25.67
C GLY A 905 27.17 26.52 26.70
N ALA A 906 26.63 25.38 26.28
CA ALA A 906 26.41 24.18 27.07
C ALA A 906 26.56 22.93 26.20
N GLU A 907 27.34 21.96 26.67
CA GLU A 907 27.64 20.69 25.99
C GLU A 907 27.38 19.49 26.92
N VAL A 908 26.88 18.37 26.39
CA VAL A 908 26.46 17.20 27.19
C VAL A 908 26.88 15.85 26.61
N TYR A 909 27.92 15.25 27.21
CA TYR A 909 28.18 13.82 27.10
C TYR A 909 27.20 13.00 27.95
N ASN A 910 26.65 11.90 27.44
CA ASN A 910 25.88 10.94 28.25
C ASN A 910 26.08 9.49 27.77
N GLY A 911 27.07 8.81 28.33
CA GLY A 911 27.47 7.45 27.96
C GLY A 911 28.45 6.83 28.98
N PRO A 912 28.72 5.52 28.94
CA PRO A 912 29.82 4.90 29.67
C PRO A 912 31.19 5.55 29.38
N ILE A 913 32.11 5.53 30.36
CA ILE A 913 33.53 5.80 30.09
C ILE A 913 34.23 4.48 29.78
N PHE A 914 34.77 4.42 28.57
CA PHE A 914 35.31 3.22 27.96
C PHE A 914 36.78 3.01 28.29
N SER A 915 37.08 2.79 29.57
CA SER A 915 38.43 2.52 30.02
C SER A 915 38.48 1.95 31.44
N SER A 916 39.09 0.77 31.56
CA SER A 916 39.32 0.07 32.84
C SER A 916 40.44 0.66 33.72
N ALA A 917 41.01 1.81 33.34
CA ALA A 917 41.99 2.56 34.11
C ALA A 917 41.43 3.02 35.47
N PRO A 918 42.28 3.19 36.51
CA PRO A 918 41.81 3.59 37.85
C PRO A 918 41.52 5.09 37.99
N GLU A 919 42.08 5.91 37.10
CA GLU A 919 42.08 7.37 37.15
C GLU A 919 41.88 7.92 35.72
N HIS A 920 40.96 8.87 35.59
CA HIS A 920 40.54 9.54 34.36
C HIS A 920 40.60 11.06 34.55
N ARG A 921 40.64 11.80 33.45
CA ARG A 921 40.79 13.25 33.45
C ARG A 921 39.94 13.90 32.38
N ILE A 922 39.06 14.80 32.76
CA ILE A 922 38.27 15.60 31.82
C ILE A 922 39.04 16.88 31.50
N TYR A 923 38.98 17.26 30.23
CA TYR A 923 39.40 18.53 29.67
C TYR A 923 38.20 19.12 28.91
N VAL A 924 38.08 20.45 28.89
CA VAL A 924 37.10 21.16 28.06
C VAL A 924 37.84 22.19 27.20
N VAL A 925 37.39 22.37 25.97
CA VAL A 925 38.01 23.19 24.93
C VAL A 925 36.92 24.02 24.26
N ALA A 926 37.20 25.27 23.91
CA ALA A 926 36.29 26.05 23.06
C ALA A 926 36.68 25.81 21.60
N LYS A 927 35.72 25.47 20.74
CA LYS A 927 35.98 25.23 19.32
C LYS A 927 36.06 26.57 18.61
N GLY A 928 37.26 26.93 18.17
CA GLY A 928 37.50 28.27 17.64
C GLY A 928 38.84 28.45 16.94
N SER A 929 39.18 29.72 16.68
CA SER A 929 40.38 30.10 15.91
C SER A 929 41.10 31.34 16.46
N THR A 930 40.66 31.90 17.58
CA THR A 930 41.41 32.88 18.35
C THR A 930 42.30 32.19 19.41
N ASP A 931 43.06 32.98 20.17
CA ASP A 931 43.88 32.51 21.32
C ASP A 931 43.17 32.77 22.66
N ALA A 932 41.83 32.87 22.66
CA ALA A 932 41.03 33.14 23.86
C ALA A 932 41.05 31.97 24.87
N MET A 933 40.61 32.29 26.09
CA MET A 933 40.31 31.35 27.16
C MET A 933 38.87 31.61 27.61
N ILE A 934 37.98 30.62 27.45
CA ILE A 934 36.58 30.71 27.83
C ILE A 934 36.39 30.07 29.22
N PRO A 935 35.82 30.77 30.21
CA PRO A 935 35.54 30.18 31.52
C PRO A 935 34.32 29.26 31.45
N TYR A 936 34.37 28.13 32.16
CA TYR A 936 33.29 27.13 32.17
C TYR A 936 33.08 26.47 33.54
N THR A 937 31.85 25.98 33.73
CA THR A 937 31.40 25.08 34.80
C THR A 937 31.23 23.67 34.24
N LEU A 938 31.93 22.69 34.82
CA LEU A 938 31.89 21.29 34.42
C LEU A 938 31.23 20.43 35.50
N ARG A 939 30.27 19.63 35.07
CA ARG A 939 29.34 18.84 35.87
C ARG A 939 29.46 17.36 35.49
N VAL A 940 29.52 16.48 36.48
CA VAL A 940 29.68 15.02 36.28
C VAL A 940 28.68 14.27 37.17
N SER A 941 27.86 13.38 36.61
CA SER A 941 26.99 12.48 37.38
C SER A 941 26.95 11.07 36.82
N PHE A 942 26.52 10.10 37.63
CA PHE A 942 26.48 8.69 37.25
C PHE A 942 25.05 8.14 37.34
N PRO A 943 24.24 8.23 36.27
CA PRO A 943 22.83 7.79 36.30
C PRO A 943 22.68 6.31 36.67
N ALA A 944 21.79 6.02 37.61
CA ALA A 944 21.47 4.68 38.09
C ALA A 944 19.97 4.36 37.92
N GLU A 945 19.56 3.11 38.09
CA GLU A 945 18.13 2.77 38.18
C GLU A 945 17.52 3.09 39.56
N GLU A 946 18.36 3.26 40.59
CA GLU A 946 17.90 3.58 41.95
C GLU A 946 17.51 5.06 42.06
N ASP A 947 16.29 5.30 42.56
CA ASP A 947 15.82 6.64 42.94
C ASP A 947 16.53 7.12 44.22
N THR A 948 17.08 8.33 44.17
CA THR A 948 17.78 8.96 45.29
C THR A 948 16.83 9.67 46.27
N GLY A 949 15.55 9.84 45.90
CA GLY A 949 14.53 10.54 46.70
C GLY A 949 14.59 12.07 46.60
N VAL A 950 15.40 12.62 45.69
CA VAL A 950 15.59 14.07 45.49
C VAL A 950 14.37 14.74 44.87
N LEU A 951 13.62 14.05 44.01
CA LEU A 951 12.33 14.48 43.48
C LEU A 951 11.30 13.40 43.81
N ALA A 952 10.23 13.78 44.52
CA ALA A 952 9.18 12.85 44.88
C ALA A 952 7.80 13.49 44.63
N PHE A 953 7.07 12.96 43.66
CA PHE A 953 5.64 13.27 43.48
C PHE A 953 4.86 12.56 44.59
N ASP A 954 4.19 13.30 45.47
CA ASP A 954 3.27 12.75 46.49
C ASP A 954 1.92 13.51 46.43
N PRO A 955 0.85 12.88 45.92
CA PRO A 955 0.78 11.50 45.47
C PRO A 955 1.45 11.29 44.10
N SER A 956 2.22 10.21 43.96
CA SER A 956 2.78 9.75 42.66
C SER A 956 1.73 9.14 41.73
N SER A 957 0.44 9.34 42.04
CA SER A 957 -0.70 8.87 41.26
C SER A 957 -1.85 9.83 41.40
N ALA A 958 -2.36 10.31 40.27
CA ALA A 958 -3.42 11.29 40.21
C ALA A 958 -4.64 10.71 39.50
N THR A 959 -5.84 11.04 39.99
CA THR A 959 -7.07 10.76 39.25
C THR A 959 -7.29 11.87 38.23
N VAL A 960 -7.15 11.50 36.96
CA VAL A 960 -7.20 12.41 35.82
C VAL A 960 -8.49 12.25 35.02
N THR A 961 -8.81 13.28 34.24
CA THR A 961 -9.98 13.35 33.36
C THR A 961 -9.48 13.53 31.93
N ALA A 962 -10.11 12.88 30.95
CA ALA A 962 -9.75 13.03 29.55
C ALA A 962 -9.93 14.49 29.07
N GLY A 963 -8.99 15.00 28.28
CA GLY A 963 -8.97 16.39 27.81
C GLY A 963 -8.62 17.41 28.91
N GLN A 964 -7.91 17.00 29.96
CA GLN A 964 -7.42 17.90 31.01
C GLN A 964 -5.93 17.66 31.30
N THR A 965 -5.16 18.75 31.33
CA THR A 965 -3.81 18.75 31.89
C THR A 965 -3.88 18.60 33.40
N HIS A 966 -3.21 17.57 33.94
CA HIS A 966 -2.94 17.44 35.36
C HIS A 966 -1.47 17.75 35.62
N THR A 967 -1.21 18.76 36.45
CA THR A 967 0.15 19.04 36.93
C THR A 967 0.46 18.15 38.14
N PHE A 968 1.36 17.19 37.96
CA PHE A 968 1.99 16.49 39.06
C PHE A 968 3.04 17.43 39.69
N THR A 969 2.80 17.92 40.90
CA THR A 969 3.78 18.69 41.66
C THR A 969 4.69 17.75 42.45
N GLY A 970 5.96 17.69 42.08
CA GLY A 970 6.98 16.92 42.78
C GLY A 970 7.63 17.77 43.88
N THR A 971 7.78 17.22 45.08
CA THR A 971 8.56 17.86 46.15
C THR A 971 10.05 17.66 45.88
N LEU A 972 10.82 18.74 45.93
CA LEU A 972 12.28 18.69 45.84
C LEU A 972 12.90 18.57 47.24
N ASN A 973 13.72 17.54 47.42
CA ASN A 973 14.48 17.25 48.65
C ASN A 973 15.98 17.29 48.33
N THR A 974 16.44 18.45 47.87
CA THR A 974 17.84 18.74 47.55
C THR A 974 18.66 18.92 48.84
N ASP A 975 20.00 18.95 48.73
CA ASP A 975 20.86 19.45 49.82
C ASP A 975 21.07 20.97 49.81
N GLY A 976 20.44 21.68 48.86
CA GLY A 976 20.57 23.12 48.64
C GLY A 976 21.80 23.56 47.84
N GLU A 977 22.84 22.72 47.75
CA GLU A 977 24.19 23.10 47.26
C GLU A 977 24.66 22.30 46.03
N SER A 978 23.81 21.44 45.44
CA SER A 978 24.20 20.47 44.40
C SER A 978 23.19 20.34 43.26
N ALA A 979 23.66 20.37 42.01
CA ALA A 979 22.81 20.08 40.84
C ALA A 979 22.42 18.58 40.75
N TYR A 980 21.35 18.28 40.00
CA TYR A 980 20.86 16.92 39.74
C TYR A 980 20.35 16.76 38.30
N ASN A 981 20.40 15.54 37.74
CA ASN A 981 19.90 15.21 36.40
C ASN A 981 19.22 13.83 36.39
N GLY A 982 18.07 13.66 35.71
CA GLY A 982 17.27 12.41 35.71
C GLY A 982 16.11 12.39 34.71
N PHE A 983 15.10 11.53 34.97
CA PHE A 983 13.87 11.37 34.16
C PHE A 983 12.63 11.14 35.03
N VAL A 984 11.43 11.36 34.46
CA VAL A 984 10.13 10.90 34.99
C VAL A 984 9.38 10.12 33.91
N ASP A 985 9.05 8.86 34.17
CA ASP A 985 8.08 8.14 33.36
C ASP A 985 6.65 8.54 33.75
N VAL A 986 5.76 8.72 32.77
CA VAL A 986 4.31 8.70 32.98
C VAL A 986 3.81 7.29 32.69
N LEU A 987 2.96 6.76 33.58
CA LEU A 987 2.42 5.40 33.47
C LEU A 987 0.89 5.36 33.53
N TYR A 988 0.32 4.42 32.79
CA TYR A 988 -1.08 4.04 32.84
C TYR A 988 -1.20 2.52 33.05
N ASN A 989 -1.98 2.10 34.06
CA ASN A 989 -2.10 0.68 34.46
C ASN A 989 -0.74 -0.04 34.65
N GLY A 990 0.27 0.66 35.16
CA GLY A 990 1.62 0.12 35.38
C GLY A 990 2.48 -0.09 34.12
N ARG A 991 2.05 0.38 32.95
CA ARG A 991 2.88 0.49 31.75
C ARG A 991 3.34 1.94 31.59
N VAL A 992 4.59 2.16 31.20
CA VAL A 992 5.04 3.47 30.71
C VAL A 992 4.23 3.80 29.45
N VAL A 993 3.72 5.03 29.38
CA VAL A 993 3.02 5.59 28.22
C VAL A 993 3.69 6.84 27.69
N ASP A 994 4.47 7.55 28.52
CA ASP A 994 5.28 8.70 28.11
C ASP A 994 6.52 8.87 29.04
N THR A 995 7.52 9.69 28.71
CA THR A 995 8.74 9.90 29.52
C THR A 995 9.40 11.27 29.32
N THR A 996 9.41 12.07 30.39
CA THR A 996 10.01 13.41 30.47
C THR A 996 11.43 13.37 31.05
N ALA A 997 12.35 14.23 30.57
CA ALA A 997 13.67 14.48 31.17
C ALA A 997 13.63 15.51 32.31
N VAL A 998 14.59 15.46 33.25
CA VAL A 998 14.67 16.36 34.42
C VAL A 998 16.08 16.94 34.57
N ARG A 999 16.17 18.27 34.75
CA ARG A 999 17.39 18.99 35.15
C ARG A 999 17.13 19.83 36.42
N ILE A 1000 18.04 19.80 37.39
CA ILE A 1000 18.02 20.65 38.60
C ILE A 1000 19.33 21.42 38.68
N HIS A 1001 19.28 22.75 38.58
CA HIS A 1001 20.42 23.66 38.65
C HIS A 1001 20.81 23.99 40.10
N ASN A 1002 22.07 24.36 40.33
CA ASN A 1002 22.58 24.76 41.65
C ASN A 1002 22.24 26.24 41.97
N GLY A 1003 21.93 26.54 43.23
CA GLY A 1003 21.71 27.90 43.75
C GLY A 1003 20.27 28.41 43.67
N GLU A 1004 20.07 29.68 44.08
CA GLU A 1004 18.83 30.40 43.78
C GLU A 1004 18.75 30.66 42.27
N LYS A 1005 17.54 30.55 41.69
CA LYS A 1005 17.27 31.04 40.34
C LYS A 1005 17.64 32.51 40.27
N GLU A 1006 18.57 32.89 39.37
CA GLU A 1006 18.96 34.29 39.25
C GLU A 1006 17.72 35.16 38.95
N PRO A 1007 17.57 36.31 39.64
CA PRO A 1007 16.41 37.16 39.46
C PRO A 1007 16.49 37.84 38.09
N ALA A 1008 15.79 37.27 37.10
CA ALA A 1008 15.72 37.78 35.73
C ALA A 1008 15.62 39.31 35.70
N ASP A 1009 16.60 39.96 35.08
CA ASP A 1009 16.73 41.42 35.13
C ASP A 1009 15.50 42.07 34.48
N PRO A 1010 14.72 42.90 35.21
CA PRO A 1010 13.47 43.42 34.72
C PRO A 1010 13.59 44.52 33.65
N GLU A 1011 14.79 44.88 33.19
CA GLU A 1011 14.98 45.94 32.18
C GLU A 1011 15.55 45.50 30.81
N ASP A 1012 15.98 44.25 30.58
CA ASP A 1012 16.48 43.80 29.26
C ASP A 1012 15.54 42.84 28.51
N PRO A 1013 15.04 43.20 27.30
CA PRO A 1013 14.24 42.31 26.46
C PRO A 1013 15.14 41.46 25.56
N VAL A 1014 15.06 40.13 25.68
CA VAL A 1014 15.86 39.15 24.93
C VAL A 1014 15.86 39.43 23.41
N ASP A 1015 17.05 39.64 22.86
CA ASP A 1015 17.30 39.81 21.41
C ASP A 1015 17.57 38.42 20.78
N PRO A 1016 16.80 37.96 19.78
CA PRO A 1016 16.82 36.56 19.35
C PRO A 1016 17.99 36.19 18.43
N THR A 1017 19.21 36.65 18.72
CA THR A 1017 20.43 36.29 17.97
C THR A 1017 21.67 36.18 18.86
N ASP A 1018 22.02 34.97 19.30
CA ASP A 1018 23.39 34.58 19.69
C ASP A 1018 23.64 33.09 19.31
N PRO A 1019 24.86 32.65 18.94
CA PRO A 1019 25.10 31.31 18.36
C PRO A 1019 26.19 30.46 19.06
N ASP A 1020 26.18 29.12 18.91
CA ASP A 1020 27.42 28.37 18.54
C ASP A 1020 27.24 26.90 18.06
N ILE A 1021 27.01 26.72 16.76
CA ILE A 1021 26.87 25.41 16.11
C ILE A 1021 28.16 25.03 15.33
N CYS A 1022 28.85 23.89 15.64
CA CYS A 1022 30.14 23.46 15.02
C CYS A 1022 30.16 23.71 13.51
N GLU A 1023 30.87 24.74 13.00
CA GLU A 1023 30.67 25.30 11.63
C GLU A 1023 30.89 24.29 10.49
N VAL A 1024 29.82 23.57 10.12
CA VAL A 1024 29.56 23.17 8.74
C VAL A 1024 28.08 23.41 8.48
N GLU A 1025 27.71 23.77 7.25
CA GLU A 1025 26.31 23.78 6.83
C GLU A 1025 25.68 22.42 7.18
N ASP A 1026 24.55 22.40 7.88
CA ASP A 1026 23.83 21.15 8.14
C ASP A 1026 23.42 20.49 6.82
N PHE A 1027 23.04 19.20 6.90
CA PHE A 1027 22.43 18.58 5.73
C PHE A 1027 21.06 19.22 5.50
N THR A 1028 20.81 19.74 4.30
CA THR A 1028 19.65 20.62 4.02
C THR A 1028 18.29 19.91 4.11
N ASP A 1029 18.30 18.61 4.36
CA ASP A 1029 17.17 17.71 4.52
C ASP A 1029 17.10 17.05 5.92
N VAL A 1030 17.98 17.45 6.86
CA VAL A 1030 17.96 16.98 8.25
C VAL A 1030 18.09 18.17 9.19
N ALA A 1031 16.96 18.82 9.46
CA ALA A 1031 16.83 19.96 10.36
C ALA A 1031 16.95 19.56 11.85
N PRO A 1032 17.23 20.53 12.77
CA PRO A 1032 17.40 20.27 14.21
C PRO A 1032 16.30 19.47 14.90
N SER A 1033 15.04 19.62 14.46
CA SER A 1033 13.86 18.90 14.98
C SER A 1033 13.75 17.44 14.51
N SER A 1034 14.60 16.98 13.57
CA SER A 1034 14.54 15.61 13.09
C SER A 1034 14.94 14.61 14.19
N PRO A 1035 14.22 13.49 14.39
CA PRO A 1035 14.63 12.42 15.32
C PRO A 1035 15.92 11.70 14.91
N PHE A 1036 16.46 12.04 13.74
CA PHE A 1036 17.76 11.62 13.23
C PHE A 1036 18.85 12.71 13.33
N TYR A 1037 18.51 13.97 13.63
CA TYR A 1037 19.45 15.11 13.57
C TYR A 1037 20.73 14.86 14.34
N SER A 1038 20.65 14.64 15.65
CA SER A 1038 21.83 14.42 16.50
C SER A 1038 22.73 13.29 16.00
N ALA A 1039 22.15 12.21 15.46
CA ALA A 1039 22.88 11.08 14.89
C ALA A 1039 23.53 11.40 13.54
N VAL A 1040 22.81 12.07 12.64
CA VAL A 1040 23.29 12.46 11.31
C VAL A 1040 24.38 13.53 11.41
N THR A 1041 24.17 14.49 12.30
CA THR A 1041 25.08 15.58 12.60
C THR A 1041 26.33 15.11 13.35
N TRP A 1042 26.19 14.12 14.25
CA TRP A 1042 27.33 13.34 14.78
C TRP A 1042 28.12 12.68 13.64
N MET A 1043 27.47 11.94 12.72
CA MET A 1043 28.17 11.35 11.56
C MET A 1043 28.88 12.40 10.69
N ARG A 1044 28.41 13.66 10.69
CA ARG A 1044 28.97 14.77 9.89
C ARG A 1044 30.18 15.44 10.56
N CYS A 1045 30.06 15.94 11.79
CA CYS A 1045 31.23 16.50 12.50
C CYS A 1045 32.27 15.38 12.82
N ALA A 1046 31.90 14.08 12.76
CA ALA A 1046 32.81 12.92 12.76
C ALA A 1046 33.35 12.45 11.38
N GLY A 1047 32.91 13.04 10.26
CA GLY A 1047 33.41 12.71 8.90
C GLY A 1047 33.01 11.33 8.32
N ILE A 1048 32.22 10.53 9.06
CA ILE A 1048 31.70 9.22 8.64
C ILE A 1048 30.77 9.36 7.43
N THR A 1049 30.10 10.51 7.33
CA THR A 1049 29.31 10.93 6.16
C THR A 1049 29.71 12.33 5.71
N GLN A 1050 29.79 12.51 4.39
CA GLN A 1050 29.76 13.83 3.73
C GLN A 1050 28.42 14.03 3.01
N GLY A 1051 27.43 13.18 3.30
CA GLY A 1051 26.14 13.14 2.63
C GLY A 1051 26.27 12.82 1.14
N TYR A 1052 25.44 13.49 0.35
CA TYR A 1052 25.48 13.54 -1.10
C TYR A 1052 26.00 14.91 -1.56
N THR A 1053 26.40 15.02 -2.84
CA THR A 1053 27.05 16.22 -3.41
C THR A 1053 26.15 17.45 -3.54
N ASP A 1054 24.88 17.33 -3.15
CA ASP A 1054 23.86 18.37 -3.07
C ASP A 1054 23.66 18.92 -1.64
N ASN A 1055 24.53 18.52 -0.70
CA ASN A 1055 24.44 18.83 0.73
C ASN A 1055 23.25 18.16 1.47
N THR A 1056 22.74 17.01 0.99
CA THR A 1056 21.74 16.19 1.70
C THR A 1056 22.34 14.96 2.41
N PHE A 1057 21.74 14.48 3.50
CA PHE A 1057 22.06 13.19 4.11
C PHE A 1057 21.13 12.07 3.68
N ARG A 1058 19.82 12.37 3.61
CA ARG A 1058 18.67 11.49 3.28
C ARG A 1058 18.36 10.47 4.37
N ALA A 1059 17.90 10.98 5.52
CA ALA A 1059 17.75 10.19 6.75
C ALA A 1059 16.72 9.05 6.63
N HIS A 1060 15.55 9.28 6.02
CA HIS A 1060 14.50 8.26 5.90
C HIS A 1060 14.69 7.34 4.66
N HIS A 1061 15.72 7.58 3.85
CA HIS A 1061 16.02 6.75 2.68
C HIS A 1061 16.67 5.43 3.09
N ASP A 1062 16.24 4.30 2.51
CA ASP A 1062 16.85 2.99 2.79
C ASP A 1062 18.32 2.93 2.34
N ILE A 1063 19.15 2.25 3.12
CA ILE A 1063 20.60 2.19 2.87
C ILE A 1063 21.01 0.98 2.02
N SER A 1064 21.88 1.20 1.03
CA SER A 1064 22.46 0.10 0.27
C SER A 1064 23.56 -0.63 1.03
N ARG A 1065 23.80 -1.90 0.68
CA ARG A 1065 24.86 -2.74 1.26
C ARG A 1065 26.23 -2.06 1.22
N ALA A 1066 26.54 -1.36 0.14
CA ALA A 1066 27.77 -0.60 -0.02
C ALA A 1066 27.84 0.59 0.94
N GLU A 1067 26.77 1.37 1.07
CA GLU A 1067 26.73 2.54 1.95
C GLU A 1067 26.78 2.15 3.43
N SER A 1068 26.08 1.08 3.82
CA SER A 1068 26.12 0.57 5.20
C SER A 1068 27.51 0.11 5.62
N VAL A 1069 28.25 -0.60 4.74
CA VAL A 1069 29.65 -0.96 5.04
C VAL A 1069 30.61 0.20 4.85
N ALA A 1070 30.28 1.20 4.03
CA ALA A 1070 31.09 2.41 3.86
C ALA A 1070 31.01 3.37 5.06
N PHE A 1071 29.88 3.41 5.77
CA PHE A 1071 29.83 4.08 7.06
C PHE A 1071 30.64 3.31 8.12
N LEU A 1072 30.43 1.99 8.26
CA LEU A 1072 31.23 1.17 9.19
C LEU A 1072 32.74 1.26 8.90
N TYR A 1073 33.14 1.25 7.64
CA TYR A 1073 34.52 1.46 7.17
C TYR A 1073 35.08 2.82 7.61
N ARG A 1074 34.39 3.93 7.33
CA ARG A 1074 34.88 5.27 7.69
C ARG A 1074 34.91 5.50 9.20
N TYR A 1075 34.09 4.78 9.95
CA TYR A 1075 34.08 4.82 11.41
C TYR A 1075 35.20 3.97 12.05
N LEU A 1076 35.52 2.79 11.49
CA LEU A 1076 36.43 1.82 12.13
C LEU A 1076 37.85 1.79 11.56
N ASP A 1077 38.05 2.05 10.26
CA ASP A 1077 39.35 1.89 9.58
C ASP A 1077 39.46 2.75 8.30
N PRO A 1078 39.29 4.10 8.38
CA PRO A 1078 39.27 4.97 7.20
C PRO A 1078 40.59 5.04 6.42
N GLU A 1079 41.72 4.62 7.00
CA GLU A 1079 43.06 4.66 6.38
C GLU A 1079 43.45 3.37 5.63
N HIS A 1080 42.60 2.33 5.62
CA HIS A 1080 42.89 1.02 5.05
C HIS A 1080 43.22 1.03 3.54
N GLU A 1081 44.44 0.60 3.16
CA GLU A 1081 44.86 0.48 1.76
C GLU A 1081 44.24 -0.76 1.06
N ALA A 1082 43.16 -0.53 0.32
CA ALA A 1082 42.44 -1.59 -0.38
C ALA A 1082 43.28 -2.41 -1.39
N PRO A 1083 43.03 -3.73 -1.51
CA PRO A 1083 43.79 -4.65 -2.37
C PRO A 1083 43.70 -4.30 -3.87
N ALA A 1084 44.67 -4.80 -4.64
CA ALA A 1084 44.77 -4.53 -6.07
C ALA A 1084 43.58 -5.04 -6.91
N THR A 1085 42.81 -6.00 -6.39
CA THR A 1085 41.64 -6.62 -7.02
C THR A 1085 40.61 -7.00 -5.95
N SER A 1086 39.33 -6.73 -6.20
CA SER A 1086 38.23 -7.12 -5.30
C SER A 1086 38.09 -8.64 -5.15
N PRO A 1087 37.68 -9.16 -3.97
CA PRO A 1087 37.27 -10.55 -3.79
C PRO A 1087 35.88 -10.86 -4.41
N PHE A 1088 35.07 -9.84 -4.69
CA PHE A 1088 33.74 -9.94 -5.29
C PHE A 1088 33.73 -9.48 -6.77
N ARG A 1089 33.03 -10.22 -7.62
CA ARG A 1089 33.06 -10.07 -9.09
C ARG A 1089 32.36 -8.80 -9.62
N ASP A 1090 31.41 -8.28 -8.85
CA ASP A 1090 30.56 -7.12 -9.15
C ASP A 1090 31.12 -5.80 -8.59
N VAL A 1091 32.21 -5.84 -7.82
CA VAL A 1091 32.82 -4.70 -7.16
C VAL A 1091 34.13 -4.34 -7.88
N ARG A 1092 34.16 -3.15 -8.50
CA ARG A 1092 35.28 -2.70 -9.36
C ARG A 1092 36.05 -1.54 -8.75
N ARG A 1093 37.37 -1.51 -8.95
CA ARG A 1093 38.28 -0.49 -8.39
C ARG A 1093 38.09 0.92 -8.96
N ASP A 1094 37.34 1.06 -10.04
CA ASP A 1094 36.97 2.35 -10.66
C ASP A 1094 35.58 2.86 -10.23
N ARG A 1095 35.04 2.34 -9.11
CA ARG A 1095 33.70 2.69 -8.59
C ARG A 1095 33.73 2.98 -7.09
N ASN A 1096 32.83 3.86 -6.66
CA ASN A 1096 32.64 4.28 -5.27
C ASN A 1096 32.42 3.06 -4.35
N PHE A 1097 32.89 3.19 -3.10
CA PHE A 1097 32.81 2.17 -2.04
C PHE A 1097 33.66 0.90 -2.24
N PHE A 1098 34.51 0.81 -3.27
CA PHE A 1098 35.43 -0.34 -3.46
C PHE A 1098 36.25 -0.63 -2.19
N ASP A 1099 36.86 0.40 -1.61
CA ASP A 1099 37.79 0.26 -0.47
C ASP A 1099 37.04 -0.23 0.78
N ALA A 1100 35.87 0.33 1.05
CA ALA A 1100 34.99 -0.11 2.14
C ALA A 1100 34.49 -1.55 1.99
N ILE A 1101 34.15 -1.98 0.77
CA ILE A 1101 33.63 -3.33 0.51
C ILE A 1101 34.76 -4.37 0.57
N THR A 1102 35.98 -4.00 0.17
CA THR A 1102 37.17 -4.86 0.32
C THR A 1102 37.58 -4.99 1.78
N TRP A 1103 37.66 -3.89 2.53
CA TRP A 1103 37.86 -3.89 3.99
C TRP A 1103 36.84 -4.79 4.72
N ALA A 1104 35.55 -4.66 4.38
CA ALA A 1104 34.48 -5.46 4.99
C ALA A 1104 34.61 -6.96 4.70
N ALA A 1105 35.26 -7.34 3.59
CA ALA A 1105 35.55 -8.73 3.26
C ALA A 1105 36.79 -9.26 3.99
N GLU A 1106 37.86 -8.47 4.05
CA GLU A 1106 39.10 -8.87 4.72
C GLU A 1106 38.96 -8.97 6.25
N ASN A 1107 38.13 -8.11 6.85
CA ASN A 1107 37.78 -8.15 8.27
C ASN A 1107 36.56 -9.03 8.60
N GLY A 1108 36.05 -9.82 7.66
CA GLY A 1108 35.00 -10.82 7.92
C GLY A 1108 33.57 -10.28 8.16
N VAL A 1109 33.38 -8.96 8.11
CA VAL A 1109 32.07 -8.29 8.22
C VAL A 1109 31.05 -8.87 7.24
N THR A 1110 31.51 -9.18 6.02
CA THR A 1110 30.71 -9.78 4.95
C THR A 1110 31.50 -10.82 4.15
N SER A 1111 30.90 -11.98 3.90
CA SER A 1111 31.40 -12.99 2.97
C SER A 1111 30.78 -12.89 1.57
N GLY A 1112 29.90 -11.89 1.34
CA GLY A 1112 29.11 -11.77 0.13
C GLY A 1112 28.09 -12.90 -0.05
N TYR A 1113 27.66 -13.12 -1.28
CA TYR A 1113 26.76 -14.19 -1.69
C TYR A 1113 27.53 -15.35 -2.34
N VAL A 1114 26.98 -16.56 -2.26
CA VAL A 1114 27.60 -17.83 -2.69
C VAL A 1114 28.04 -17.84 -4.18
N ASN A 1115 27.45 -16.98 -5.02
CA ASN A 1115 27.84 -16.80 -6.43
C ASN A 1115 29.13 -15.96 -6.62
N GLY A 1116 29.73 -15.42 -5.56
CA GLY A 1116 30.92 -14.55 -5.60
C GLY A 1116 30.61 -13.09 -5.88
N THR A 1117 29.45 -12.59 -5.43
CA THR A 1117 29.03 -11.17 -5.55
C THR A 1117 28.74 -10.54 -4.19
N PHE A 1118 28.89 -9.22 -4.05
CA PHE A 1118 28.54 -8.49 -2.83
C PHE A 1118 27.14 -7.84 -2.90
N ARG A 1119 26.70 -7.48 -4.10
CA ARG A 1119 25.50 -6.71 -4.45
C ARG A 1119 25.49 -5.30 -3.83
N PRO A 1120 26.43 -4.42 -4.21
CA PRO A 1120 26.64 -3.13 -3.54
C PRO A 1120 25.39 -2.25 -3.43
N TYR A 1121 24.51 -2.27 -4.43
CA TYR A 1121 23.33 -1.40 -4.49
C TYR A 1121 22.01 -2.06 -4.03
N GLN A 1122 22.03 -3.32 -3.56
CA GLN A 1122 20.87 -3.93 -2.91
C GLN A 1122 20.69 -3.29 -1.53
N MET A 1123 19.45 -3.00 -1.11
CA MET A 1123 19.17 -2.46 0.22
C MET A 1123 19.40 -3.50 1.33
N VAL A 1124 19.66 -3.01 2.54
CA VAL A 1124 19.91 -3.81 3.74
C VAL A 1124 18.67 -3.80 4.62
N ASN A 1125 18.31 -4.95 5.19
CA ASN A 1125 17.30 -5.06 6.23
C ASN A 1125 17.91 -5.05 7.64
N ARG A 1126 17.10 -4.71 8.65
CA ARG A 1126 17.53 -4.50 10.05
C ARG A 1126 18.36 -5.67 10.60
N GLN A 1127 17.94 -6.92 10.38
CA GLN A 1127 18.69 -8.11 10.85
C GLN A 1127 20.04 -8.33 10.12
N GLU A 1128 20.14 -7.98 8.83
CA GLU A 1128 21.41 -8.01 8.10
C GLU A 1128 22.37 -6.92 8.58
N PHE A 1129 21.88 -5.68 8.78
CA PHE A 1129 22.73 -4.60 9.31
C PHE A 1129 23.23 -4.90 10.72
N ALA A 1130 22.34 -5.38 11.60
CA ALA A 1130 22.73 -5.88 12.94
C ALA A 1130 23.87 -6.92 12.87
N SER A 1131 23.89 -7.75 11.83
CA SER A 1131 24.93 -8.75 11.62
C SER A 1131 26.20 -8.22 10.96
N PHE A 1132 26.15 -7.10 10.24
CA PHE A 1132 27.35 -6.36 9.84
C PHE A 1132 27.98 -5.67 11.05
N VAL A 1133 27.19 -4.93 11.84
CA VAL A 1133 27.64 -4.28 13.08
C VAL A 1133 28.31 -5.29 14.02
N PHE A 1134 27.64 -6.41 14.33
CA PHE A 1134 28.16 -7.45 15.23
C PHE A 1134 29.52 -8.04 14.80
N ARG A 1135 29.76 -8.18 13.49
CA ARG A 1135 31.05 -8.68 12.96
C ARG A 1135 32.10 -7.59 12.85
N ALA A 1136 31.71 -6.37 12.52
CA ALA A 1136 32.61 -5.22 12.43
C ALA A 1136 33.28 -4.90 13.78
N VAL A 1137 32.63 -5.23 14.90
CA VAL A 1137 33.20 -5.17 16.26
C VAL A 1137 33.80 -6.49 16.75
N GLY A 1138 34.16 -7.40 15.83
CA GLY A 1138 35.03 -8.56 16.12
C GLY A 1138 34.34 -9.87 16.51
N ASP A 1139 33.05 -10.08 16.19
CA ASP A 1139 32.26 -11.26 16.56
C ASP A 1139 32.31 -11.60 18.09
N PRO A 1140 31.83 -10.71 18.98
CA PRO A 1140 31.90 -10.88 20.45
C PRO A 1140 31.50 -12.27 20.99
N ASP A 1141 32.18 -12.73 22.05
CA ASP A 1141 31.91 -14.03 22.71
C ASP A 1141 30.66 -14.00 23.60
N TYR A 1142 29.54 -13.76 22.93
CA TYR A 1142 28.20 -13.66 23.49
C TYR A 1142 27.41 -14.95 23.29
N VAL A 1143 26.64 -15.34 24.31
CA VAL A 1143 25.73 -16.50 24.32
C VAL A 1143 24.29 -15.98 24.44
N PRO A 1144 23.49 -16.01 23.37
CA PRO A 1144 22.15 -15.42 23.39
C PRO A 1144 21.15 -16.24 24.24
N PRO A 1145 20.06 -15.61 24.72
CA PRO A 1145 19.04 -16.30 25.51
C PRO A 1145 18.35 -17.44 24.76
N THR A 1146 17.87 -18.44 25.51
CA THR A 1146 17.19 -19.63 24.96
C THR A 1146 15.72 -19.40 24.60
N TYR A 1147 15.25 -18.16 24.66
CA TYR A 1147 13.91 -17.70 24.34
C TYR A 1147 13.99 -16.44 23.48
N ALA A 1148 13.00 -16.21 22.61
CA ALA A 1148 12.95 -15.02 21.79
C ALA A 1148 12.40 -13.83 22.59
N VAL A 1149 13.02 -12.66 22.48
CA VAL A 1149 12.52 -11.41 23.07
C VAL A 1149 11.55 -10.72 22.12
N PHE A 1150 11.88 -10.63 20.83
CA PHE A 1150 10.96 -10.13 19.79
C PHE A 1150 10.24 -11.30 19.09
N PRO A 1151 8.92 -11.25 18.86
CA PRO A 1151 8.17 -12.35 18.24
C PRO A 1151 8.62 -12.73 16.82
N ASP A 1152 9.13 -11.76 16.05
CA ASP A 1152 9.61 -11.93 14.67
C ASP A 1152 11.07 -12.39 14.58
N MET A 1153 11.79 -12.40 15.71
CA MET A 1153 13.20 -12.79 15.81
C MET A 1153 13.35 -14.09 16.62
N PRO A 1154 12.98 -15.26 16.06
CA PRO A 1154 13.01 -16.53 16.78
C PRO A 1154 14.44 -17.03 17.00
N THR A 1155 14.65 -17.81 18.06
CA THR A 1155 15.95 -18.34 18.52
C THR A 1155 16.74 -19.20 17.51
N HIS A 1156 16.14 -19.55 16.37
CA HIS A 1156 16.76 -20.30 15.28
C HIS A 1156 17.08 -19.45 14.03
N ASN A 1157 16.79 -18.14 14.07
CA ASN A 1157 17.21 -17.20 13.03
C ASN A 1157 18.74 -17.02 13.08
N SER A 1158 19.42 -17.06 11.92
CA SER A 1158 20.88 -16.87 11.82
C SER A 1158 21.36 -15.52 12.33
N HIS A 1159 20.49 -14.51 12.37
CA HIS A 1159 20.77 -13.17 12.88
C HIS A 1159 20.47 -13.01 14.38
N PHE A 1160 19.85 -14.02 15.02
CA PHE A 1160 19.39 -13.95 16.41
C PHE A 1160 20.49 -13.58 17.41
N LYS A 1161 21.69 -14.16 17.29
CA LYS A 1161 22.82 -13.83 18.17
C LYS A 1161 23.22 -12.34 18.08
N ALA A 1162 23.26 -11.80 16.86
CA ALA A 1162 23.66 -10.42 16.62
C ALA A 1162 22.60 -9.42 17.11
N VAL A 1163 21.32 -9.68 16.80
CA VAL A 1163 20.20 -8.85 17.25
C VAL A 1163 20.08 -8.88 18.78
N MET A 1164 20.13 -10.05 19.42
CA MET A 1164 20.03 -10.12 20.88
C MET A 1164 21.19 -9.41 21.58
N TRP A 1165 22.43 -9.51 21.05
CA TRP A 1165 23.57 -8.81 21.63
C TRP A 1165 23.40 -7.29 21.56
N LEU A 1166 23.12 -6.74 20.36
CA LEU A 1166 22.95 -5.30 20.17
C LEU A 1166 21.77 -4.74 20.96
N TYR A 1167 20.72 -5.54 21.19
CA TYR A 1167 19.61 -5.17 22.06
C TYR A 1167 20.04 -5.12 23.53
N GLU A 1168 20.75 -6.15 24.02
CA GLU A 1168 21.26 -6.19 25.39
C GLU A 1168 22.37 -5.15 25.65
N GLN A 1169 23.04 -4.62 24.61
CA GLN A 1169 23.94 -3.46 24.70
C GLN A 1169 23.20 -2.10 24.55
N GLY A 1170 21.88 -2.09 24.35
CA GLY A 1170 21.09 -0.85 24.18
C GLY A 1170 21.36 -0.08 22.88
N ILE A 1171 21.88 -0.74 21.85
CA ILE A 1171 22.25 -0.15 20.55
C ILE A 1171 21.05 -0.14 19.60
N ILE A 1172 20.26 -1.22 19.64
CA ILE A 1172 19.00 -1.36 18.90
C ILE A 1172 17.85 -1.57 19.87
N MET A 1173 16.64 -1.20 19.44
CA MET A 1173 15.40 -1.39 20.19
C MET A 1173 14.33 -2.04 19.30
N GLY A 1174 13.30 -2.59 19.93
CA GLY A 1174 12.09 -3.04 19.24
C GLY A 1174 11.21 -1.89 18.77
N GLN A 1175 10.18 -2.23 18.01
CA GLN A 1175 9.08 -1.34 17.62
C GLN A 1175 7.96 -1.37 18.68
N ALA A 1176 7.02 -0.43 18.61
CA ALA A 1176 5.92 -0.32 19.58
C ALA A 1176 4.98 -1.54 19.63
N ASP A 1177 4.92 -2.33 18.56
CA ASP A 1177 4.18 -3.60 18.50
C ASP A 1177 4.88 -4.77 19.23
N GLY A 1178 6.11 -4.55 19.72
CA GLY A 1178 6.94 -5.54 20.39
C GLY A 1178 7.82 -6.39 19.46
N THR A 1179 7.82 -6.15 18.15
CA THR A 1179 8.72 -6.80 17.17
C THR A 1179 10.05 -6.05 17.04
N TYR A 1180 10.99 -6.60 16.27
CA TYR A 1180 12.21 -5.91 15.87
C TYR A 1180 12.09 -5.22 14.49
N GLY A 1181 11.07 -5.57 13.70
CA GLY A 1181 11.01 -5.26 12.28
C GLY A 1181 12.08 -6.00 11.46
N SER A 1182 12.50 -7.20 11.89
CA SER A 1182 13.72 -7.90 11.44
C SER A 1182 13.99 -7.90 9.94
N ARG A 1183 12.94 -8.03 9.11
CA ARG A 1183 13.04 -8.10 7.65
C ARG A 1183 12.78 -6.78 6.92
N THR A 1184 12.37 -5.72 7.61
CA THR A 1184 12.23 -4.42 6.96
C THR A 1184 13.61 -3.89 6.59
N GLU A 1185 13.67 -3.20 5.47
CA GLU A 1185 14.77 -2.34 5.07
C GLU A 1185 15.14 -1.38 6.21
N ILE A 1186 16.41 -0.98 6.29
CA ILE A 1186 16.90 -0.04 7.30
C ILE A 1186 17.24 1.31 6.68
N GLN A 1187 16.58 2.34 7.22
CA GLN A 1187 16.80 3.72 6.82
C GLN A 1187 18.19 4.20 7.25
N ARG A 1188 18.76 5.09 6.44
CA ARG A 1188 20.11 5.64 6.60
C ARG A 1188 20.30 6.42 7.91
N GLY A 1189 19.24 7.08 8.38
CA GLY A 1189 19.16 7.75 9.67
C GLY A 1189 19.02 6.77 10.83
N ASP A 1190 18.35 5.63 10.63
CA ASP A 1190 18.33 4.57 11.63
C ASP A 1190 19.69 3.87 11.71
N VAL A 1191 20.41 3.75 10.59
CA VAL A 1191 21.86 3.43 10.61
C VAL A 1191 22.66 4.51 11.33
N ALA A 1192 22.37 5.79 11.14
CA ALA A 1192 23.03 6.86 11.91
C ALA A 1192 22.78 6.69 13.41
N ARG A 1193 21.54 6.46 13.85
CA ARG A 1193 21.20 6.25 15.28
C ARG A 1193 21.81 4.95 15.83
N ILE A 1194 21.86 3.88 15.05
CA ILE A 1194 22.55 2.65 15.45
C ILE A 1194 24.06 2.87 15.54
N MET A 1195 24.67 3.60 14.62
CA MET A 1195 26.11 3.88 14.65
C MET A 1195 26.50 4.88 15.75
N GLN A 1196 25.68 5.89 15.99
CA GLN A 1196 25.83 6.81 17.12
C GLN A 1196 25.65 6.07 18.46
N ARG A 1197 24.66 5.18 18.56
CA ARG A 1197 24.53 4.32 19.75
C ARG A 1197 25.65 3.29 19.84
N MET A 1198 26.22 2.82 18.74
CA MET A 1198 27.39 1.94 18.71
C MET A 1198 28.62 2.69 19.24
N ASP A 1199 28.84 3.94 18.82
CA ASP A 1199 29.84 4.88 19.34
C ASP A 1199 29.66 5.09 20.86
N TYR A 1200 28.42 5.35 21.30
CA TYR A 1200 28.08 5.58 22.71
C TYR A 1200 27.93 4.31 23.57
N ARG A 1201 28.05 3.09 22.99
CA ARG A 1201 27.87 1.81 23.73
C ARG A 1201 29.01 0.80 23.58
N LEU A 1202 29.93 0.93 22.61
CA LEU A 1202 30.94 -0.09 22.29
C LEU A 1202 32.41 0.40 22.19
N GLN A 1203 32.79 1.61 22.62
CA GLN A 1203 34.21 2.02 22.54
C GLN A 1203 35.12 1.37 23.64
N ASP A 1204 34.63 0.36 24.39
CA ASP A 1204 35.24 -0.31 25.59
C ASP A 1204 36.45 -1.25 25.31
#